data_AF-A0A5C6Y449-F1
#
_entry.id   AF-A0A5C6Y449-F1
#
_cell.length_a   1.000
_cell.length_b   1.000
_cell.length_c   1.000
_cell.angle_alpha   90.00
_cell.angle_beta   90.00
_cell.angle_gamma   90.00
#
_symmetry.space_group_name_H-M   'P 1'
#
loop_
_entity.id
_entity.type
_entity.pdbx_description
1 polymer ?
#
loop_
_entity_poly.entity_id
_entity_poly.type
_entity_poly.pdbx_seq_one_letter_code
_entity_poly.pdbx_strand_id
1 'polypeptide(L)'
;MSDFTKVVSITDFKVSVKHHFNSSKMVQSAPLFSEIYNYYSSKNKNSIPVKKHHTLNTLLERLNNIKSKPTKSNSIAILKGLYKGGTSGEYCYKSAPFLFFDIDVKENENSRLLKTKPNADVFAQLQQIAVLVWGSNSGKGIAGVLYVPQLAEVLNNDTTKHLKICNSITDYLTTILNVKFDNAQNKFRQVRYLAMQTEKRFINNKPYVFTYDLKEVVKVSNTGVKQYRFKDNRAVYGSIKEQFNNSTTIETALIENGLSQVSANRYKHPSTTSKDTGFVKDNTFINFSGSFSNYYKFTPYDLYLKLHYNNDYRRFIADLKLKGYTEKQPQQKDFKQAENSLRENKEDRAKQIFTVCYDLINAPYKAKVNFTNENAKNDAEKILFFDYLKLKPLSIKYDKTLSIKNYVSEQLKTILDYSDANDKTILTAETGTGKTTAFLLDFTKYRPKKRLLILAPLTAIVEQTKSSFNNIITLTGNSTREDHIKAKKVSIVMATYEQGYKHLKDPNTFDYIVVDEVHNLITANGYKREAIKNLTSLFKNYTIIGLTGTTNQLFKAIGYKLVNVKKEHLKPVDVSMIVDNRAPLKIALQHLQSVKGKCILRINSRNVATSLKLELLKLKKYKKGEILILNADNHIKKSEDFKQLTSQSRFNDVIKLVITTSIIDEGLSIKQDGFTDAVFIETDYKPMPESVKQFFARFRNEDPIRKNYFYYKETEDQTLRSWNPNYAFLQTKKNLIADAKNFNVNDTDKKDNASTKYLYYENSFVNDYALAYDIAKSFFSMMTKQEYIQFLQLNYNINIIEDKKNICTDFDTTESKEQTKQNKILIAINWLHNKDEVLSALYVITDNLELKKSIAYIGLQPIDDVYNLVSDNLKTFEDLHKNSERLERLGVNDVDSILIDKTKIKPIDIRTINRSIKLYQNIDTINNPNTKTDEKNKTKLLKFLAEAKKLKTVNKTTLFKEWYKLRCNSKNPSYYNLIDLLEWYVKSDIF
;
A
#
# COMPACT_ATOMS: atom_id res chain seq x y z
N MET A 1 38.99 -7.16 23.90
CA MET A 1 37.52 -7.24 23.99
C MET A 1 36.95 -6.18 23.06
N SER A 2 36.26 -6.55 21.98
CA SER A 2 35.61 -5.57 21.10
C SER A 2 34.28 -5.16 21.71
N ASP A 3 34.08 -3.87 21.96
CA ASP A 3 32.86 -3.33 22.55
C ASP A 3 31.61 -3.73 21.73
N PHE A 4 30.85 -4.70 22.25
CA PHE A 4 29.71 -5.32 21.59
C PHE A 4 28.49 -4.36 21.53
N THR A 5 28.56 -3.20 22.19
CA THR A 5 27.50 -2.18 22.22
C THR A 5 27.48 -1.23 21.01
N LYS A 6 28.44 -1.37 20.07
CA LYS A 6 28.60 -0.40 18.97
C LYS A 6 27.41 -0.42 17.99
N VAL A 7 26.73 0.73 17.89
CA VAL A 7 25.66 0.98 16.90
C VAL A 7 26.26 1.38 15.56
N VAL A 8 25.79 0.76 14.48
CA VAL A 8 26.23 1.03 13.10
C VAL A 8 25.04 1.34 12.20
N SER A 9 25.25 2.22 11.22
CA SER A 9 24.27 2.48 10.16
C SER A 9 24.09 1.23 9.30
N ILE A 10 22.86 0.99 8.86
CA ILE A 10 22.58 -0.02 7.85
C ILE A 10 22.81 0.65 6.49
N THR A 11 23.79 0.17 5.73
CA THR A 11 24.09 0.66 4.38
C THR A 11 23.73 -0.37 3.32
N ASP A 12 23.37 0.12 2.14
CA ASP A 12 23.21 -0.66 0.91
C ASP A 12 24.04 0.01 -0.19
N PHE A 13 24.24 -0.68 -1.30
CA PHE A 13 25.00 -0.19 -2.43
C PHE A 13 24.06 -0.01 -3.63
N LYS A 14 24.07 1.20 -4.20
CA LYS A 14 23.48 1.43 -5.52
C LYS A 14 24.60 1.40 -6.55
N VAL A 15 24.50 0.48 -7.50
CA VAL A 15 25.46 0.30 -8.58
C VAL A 15 24.80 0.71 -9.89
N SER A 16 25.47 1.55 -10.68
CA SER A 16 25.08 1.84 -12.06
C SER A 16 26.18 1.30 -12.97
N VAL A 17 25.82 0.50 -13.98
CA VAL A 17 26.78 -0.16 -14.87
C VAL A 17 26.78 0.54 -16.22
N LYS A 18 27.97 0.75 -16.77
CA LYS A 18 28.20 1.23 -18.14
C LYS A 18 29.20 0.29 -18.81
N HIS A 19 29.16 0.24 -20.13
CA HIS A 19 30.18 -0.46 -20.90
C HIS A 19 30.65 0.40 -22.08
N HIS A 20 31.85 0.13 -22.55
CA HIS A 20 32.38 0.60 -23.82
C HIS A 20 33.30 -0.49 -24.39
N PHE A 21 33.60 -0.44 -25.68
CA PHE A 21 34.59 -1.33 -26.28
C PHE A 21 35.99 -0.96 -25.81
N ASN A 22 36.79 -1.96 -25.45
CA ASN A 22 38.15 -1.70 -25.02
C ASN A 22 39.02 -1.20 -26.18
N SER A 23 39.57 0.01 -26.05
CA SER A 23 40.56 0.60 -26.96
C SER A 23 42.00 0.52 -26.42
N SER A 24 42.18 0.04 -25.18
CA SER A 24 43.47 -0.04 -24.48
C SER A 24 43.97 -1.48 -24.29
N LYS A 25 45.28 -1.69 -24.12
CA LYS A 25 45.87 -3.03 -23.95
C LYS A 25 45.53 -3.61 -22.56
N MET A 26 44.57 -4.54 -22.52
CA MET A 26 44.32 -5.41 -21.36
C MET A 26 45.58 -6.23 -21.04
N VAL A 27 45.95 -6.32 -19.75
CA VAL A 27 47.17 -7.04 -19.32
C VAL A 27 46.94 -8.56 -19.41
N GLN A 28 47.56 -9.21 -20.39
CA GLN A 28 47.38 -10.65 -20.66
C GLN A 28 48.45 -11.54 -20.02
N SER A 29 49.64 -10.99 -19.73
CA SER A 29 50.85 -11.72 -19.29
C SER A 29 51.11 -11.65 -17.78
N ALA A 30 50.33 -10.89 -17.01
CA ALA A 30 50.46 -10.86 -15.55
C ALA A 30 49.65 -12.00 -14.91
N PRO A 31 50.15 -12.64 -13.83
CA PRO A 31 49.38 -13.60 -13.06
C PRO A 31 48.14 -12.96 -12.42
N LEU A 32 46.96 -13.53 -12.69
CA LEU A 32 45.66 -12.99 -12.25
C LEU A 32 44.72 -14.09 -11.71
N PHE A 33 45.07 -15.37 -11.89
CA PHE A 33 44.24 -16.51 -11.48
C PHE A 33 45.07 -17.54 -10.71
N SER A 34 44.43 -18.34 -9.85
CA SER A 34 45.09 -19.41 -9.10
C SER A 34 44.47 -20.77 -9.42
N GLU A 35 45.27 -21.71 -9.94
CA GLU A 35 44.85 -23.11 -10.07
C GLU A 35 44.94 -23.79 -8.70
N ILE A 36 43.88 -24.48 -8.28
CA ILE A 36 43.78 -25.11 -6.96
C ILE A 36 43.57 -26.62 -7.04
N TYR A 37 43.81 -27.32 -5.94
CA TYR A 37 43.31 -28.68 -5.75
C TYR A 37 41.85 -28.65 -5.30
N ASN A 38 41.01 -29.47 -5.95
CA ASN A 38 39.55 -29.51 -5.70
C ASN A 38 39.17 -29.82 -4.25
N TYR A 39 40.01 -30.56 -3.53
CA TYR A 39 39.75 -31.04 -2.17
C TYR A 39 40.81 -30.60 -1.15
N TYR A 40 41.37 -29.39 -1.30
CA TYR A 40 42.28 -28.83 -0.30
C TYR A 40 41.64 -28.78 1.09
N SER A 41 42.38 -29.21 2.11
CA SER A 41 41.97 -29.16 3.52
C SER A 41 43.10 -28.63 4.38
N SER A 42 42.86 -27.55 5.11
CA SER A 42 43.84 -26.97 6.05
C SER A 42 44.23 -27.90 7.20
N LYS A 43 43.51 -29.02 7.40
CA LYS A 43 43.85 -30.03 8.41
C LYS A 43 44.99 -30.96 7.97
N ASN A 44 45.30 -31.03 6.67
CA ASN A 44 46.37 -31.88 6.16
C ASN A 44 47.62 -31.03 5.88
N LYS A 45 48.63 -31.13 6.77
CA LYS A 45 49.86 -30.32 6.76
C LYS A 45 50.69 -30.46 5.47
N ASN A 46 50.49 -31.53 4.69
CA ASN A 46 51.22 -31.77 3.44
C ASN A 46 50.46 -31.31 2.17
N SER A 47 49.27 -30.71 2.31
CA SER A 47 48.49 -30.27 1.14
C SER A 47 48.84 -28.84 0.71
N ILE A 48 49.24 -28.66 -0.55
CA ILE A 48 49.49 -27.33 -1.12
C ILE A 48 48.16 -26.77 -1.64
N PRO A 49 47.70 -25.59 -1.20
CA PRO A 49 46.39 -25.05 -1.61
C PRO A 49 46.32 -24.59 -3.06
N VAL A 50 47.42 -24.02 -3.57
CA VAL A 50 47.52 -23.43 -4.91
C VAL A 50 48.59 -24.19 -5.70
N LYS A 51 48.21 -24.79 -6.82
CA LYS A 51 49.11 -25.54 -7.72
C LYS A 51 50.06 -24.60 -8.45
N LYS A 52 49.50 -23.54 -9.03
CA LYS A 52 50.21 -22.52 -9.80
C LYS A 52 49.32 -21.31 -10.04
N HIS A 53 49.95 -20.19 -10.34
CA HIS A 53 49.26 -19.00 -10.82
C HIS A 53 49.22 -18.98 -12.34
N HIS A 54 48.16 -18.39 -12.89
CA HIS A 54 47.94 -18.26 -14.32
C HIS A 54 47.76 -16.81 -14.73
N THR A 55 48.32 -16.48 -15.89
CA THR A 55 48.00 -15.30 -16.67
C THR A 55 46.76 -15.58 -17.51
N LEU A 56 46.26 -14.59 -18.26
CA LEU A 56 45.15 -14.86 -19.19
C LEU A 56 45.60 -15.80 -20.33
N ASN A 57 46.84 -15.64 -20.81
CA ASN A 57 47.42 -16.48 -21.85
C ASN A 57 47.62 -17.92 -21.38
N THR A 58 48.18 -18.12 -20.18
CA THR A 58 48.39 -19.48 -19.66
C THR A 58 47.06 -20.14 -19.26
N LEU A 59 46.04 -19.36 -18.87
CA LEU A 59 44.68 -19.87 -18.66
C LEU A 59 44.07 -20.37 -19.98
N LEU A 60 44.21 -19.60 -21.07
CA LEU A 60 43.75 -19.99 -22.40
C LEU A 60 44.44 -21.27 -22.89
N GLU A 61 45.76 -21.32 -22.77
CA GLU A 61 46.56 -22.50 -23.10
C GLU A 61 46.09 -23.71 -22.29
N ARG A 62 45.88 -23.52 -20.98
CA ARG A 62 45.39 -24.57 -20.09
C ARG A 62 44.01 -25.08 -20.48
N LEU A 63 43.12 -24.21 -20.96
CA LEU A 63 41.78 -24.56 -21.45
C LEU A 63 41.84 -25.35 -22.77
N ASN A 64 42.64 -24.88 -23.73
CA ASN A 64 42.75 -25.49 -25.06
C ASN A 64 43.46 -26.85 -25.07
N ASN A 65 44.32 -27.12 -24.08
CA ASN A 65 45.09 -28.37 -23.99
C ASN A 65 44.36 -29.51 -23.25
N ILE A 66 43.08 -29.36 -22.89
CA ILE A 66 42.29 -30.41 -22.25
C ILE A 66 41.86 -31.43 -23.31
N LYS A 67 42.50 -32.61 -23.33
CA LYS A 67 42.30 -33.64 -24.35
C LYS A 67 41.14 -34.62 -24.09
N SER A 68 40.71 -34.75 -22.85
CA SER A 68 39.62 -35.66 -22.47
C SER A 68 38.67 -35.00 -21.49
N LYS A 69 37.38 -35.40 -21.53
CA LYS A 69 36.34 -34.83 -20.67
C LYS A 69 36.64 -35.16 -19.20
N PRO A 70 36.96 -34.17 -18.35
CA PRO A 70 37.37 -34.45 -16.98
C PRO A 70 36.14 -34.80 -16.11
N THR A 71 36.27 -35.81 -15.26
CA THR A 71 35.34 -36.01 -14.14
C THR A 71 35.43 -34.83 -13.17
N LYS A 72 34.35 -34.53 -12.44
CA LYS A 72 34.28 -33.34 -11.56
C LYS A 72 35.40 -33.30 -10.50
N SER A 73 35.87 -34.45 -10.03
CA SER A 73 37.00 -34.59 -9.11
C SER A 73 38.34 -34.24 -9.74
N ASN A 74 38.49 -34.46 -11.05
CA ASN A 74 39.72 -34.27 -11.82
C ASN A 74 39.72 -33.01 -12.71
N SER A 75 38.62 -32.25 -12.73
CA SER A 75 38.53 -30.98 -13.46
C SER A 75 39.52 -29.96 -12.91
N ILE A 76 40.13 -29.18 -13.81
CA ILE A 76 41.01 -28.08 -13.46
C ILE A 76 40.16 -26.96 -12.86
N ALA A 77 40.40 -26.63 -11.60
CA ALA A 77 39.70 -25.56 -10.88
C ALA A 77 40.56 -24.30 -10.79
N ILE A 78 39.99 -23.19 -11.23
CA ILE A 78 40.61 -21.87 -11.29
C ILE A 78 39.87 -20.92 -10.37
N LEU A 79 40.60 -20.29 -9.45
CA LEU A 79 40.12 -19.15 -8.67
C LEU A 79 40.41 -17.85 -9.40
N LYS A 80 39.42 -16.96 -9.42
CA LYS A 80 39.62 -15.54 -9.75
C LYS A 80 40.42 -14.86 -8.64
N GLY A 81 41.61 -14.35 -8.96
CA GLY A 81 42.52 -13.72 -8.00
C GLY A 81 43.71 -14.59 -7.62
N LEU A 82 44.67 -13.99 -6.93
CA LEU A 82 45.86 -14.67 -6.42
C LEU A 82 45.68 -15.04 -4.95
N TYR A 83 45.82 -16.34 -4.66
CA TYR A 83 45.63 -16.92 -3.34
C TYR A 83 46.94 -17.47 -2.79
N LYS A 84 47.14 -17.43 -1.46
CA LYS A 84 48.30 -18.02 -0.77
C LYS A 84 47.91 -18.54 0.60
N GLY A 85 48.35 -19.75 0.97
CA GLY A 85 48.08 -20.34 2.30
C GLY A 85 46.70 -20.99 2.46
N GLY A 86 45.79 -20.79 1.50
CA GLY A 86 44.48 -21.45 1.48
C GLY A 86 43.67 -21.08 0.25
N THR A 87 42.42 -21.57 0.18
CA THR A 87 41.53 -21.33 -0.98
C THR A 87 40.26 -20.56 -0.63
N SER A 88 40.00 -20.23 0.64
CA SER A 88 38.90 -19.34 1.05
C SER A 88 39.23 -17.87 0.71
N GLY A 89 38.22 -17.00 0.66
CA GLY A 89 38.38 -15.60 0.29
C GLY A 89 39.41 -14.83 1.13
N GLU A 90 39.61 -15.19 2.39
CA GLU A 90 40.58 -14.56 3.31
C GLU A 90 42.04 -14.74 2.87
N TYR A 91 42.33 -15.78 2.08
CA TYR A 91 43.66 -16.08 1.54
C TYR A 91 43.92 -15.41 0.18
N CYS A 92 42.95 -14.66 -0.36
CA CYS A 92 43.14 -13.86 -1.56
C CYS A 92 43.95 -12.62 -1.21
N TYR A 93 45.21 -12.58 -1.64
CA TYR A 93 46.10 -11.43 -1.39
C TYR A 93 46.08 -10.41 -2.53
N LYS A 94 45.58 -10.79 -3.72
CA LYS A 94 45.40 -9.88 -4.85
C LYS A 94 44.15 -10.23 -5.66
N SER A 95 43.20 -9.30 -5.70
CA SER A 95 41.98 -9.43 -6.52
C SER A 95 42.28 -9.27 -8.01
N ALA A 96 41.39 -9.81 -8.86
CA ALA A 96 41.52 -9.75 -10.31
C ALA A 96 40.49 -8.80 -10.96
N PRO A 97 40.86 -8.09 -12.04
CA PRO A 97 39.99 -7.15 -12.78
C PRO A 97 38.96 -7.88 -13.69
N PHE A 98 38.46 -9.03 -13.27
CA PHE A 98 37.64 -9.90 -14.10
C PHE A 98 36.42 -10.43 -13.35
N LEU A 99 35.38 -10.83 -14.07
CA LEU A 99 34.23 -11.53 -13.52
C LEU A 99 34.02 -12.83 -14.29
N PHE A 100 34.07 -13.97 -13.60
CA PHE A 100 33.66 -15.23 -14.20
C PHE A 100 32.14 -15.32 -14.26
N PHE A 101 31.63 -15.85 -15.36
CA PHE A 101 30.20 -16.11 -15.52
C PHE A 101 29.93 -17.54 -15.96
N ASP A 102 28.71 -18.00 -15.69
CA ASP A 102 28.18 -19.29 -16.11
C ASP A 102 26.72 -19.14 -16.51
N ILE A 103 26.33 -19.87 -17.55
CA ILE A 103 24.98 -19.97 -18.06
C ILE A 103 24.66 -21.45 -18.14
N ASP A 104 23.91 -21.91 -17.14
CA ASP A 104 23.36 -23.26 -17.12
C ASP A 104 22.20 -23.37 -18.12
N VAL A 105 22.17 -24.46 -18.88
CA VAL A 105 21.13 -24.74 -19.88
C VAL A 105 20.46 -26.07 -19.53
N LYS A 106 19.23 -25.98 -18.99
CA LYS A 106 18.39 -27.08 -18.49
C LYS A 106 16.91 -26.77 -18.77
N GLU A 107 16.00 -27.72 -18.60
CA GLU A 107 14.57 -27.53 -18.89
C GLU A 107 13.91 -26.42 -18.06
N ASN A 108 14.35 -26.23 -16.82
CA ASN A 108 13.84 -25.20 -15.90
C ASN A 108 14.72 -23.94 -15.84
N GLU A 109 15.79 -23.85 -16.64
CA GLU A 109 16.73 -22.74 -16.64
C GLU A 109 17.35 -22.53 -18.02
N ASN A 110 17.08 -21.37 -18.64
CA ASN A 110 17.50 -21.07 -20.02
C ASN A 110 17.05 -22.12 -21.05
N SER A 111 15.86 -22.70 -20.90
CA SER A 111 15.32 -23.77 -21.74
C SER A 111 15.35 -23.47 -23.25
N ARG A 112 15.19 -22.20 -23.64
CA ARG A 112 15.31 -21.77 -25.05
C ARG A 112 16.68 -22.09 -25.67
N LEU A 113 17.73 -22.15 -24.85
CA LEU A 113 19.09 -22.48 -25.27
C LEU A 113 19.34 -23.99 -25.37
N LEU A 114 18.33 -24.84 -25.09
CA LEU A 114 18.37 -26.25 -25.46
C LEU A 114 18.33 -26.42 -26.98
N LYS A 115 17.76 -25.45 -27.70
CA LYS A 115 17.81 -25.38 -29.16
C LYS A 115 19.19 -24.87 -29.60
N THR A 116 19.84 -25.59 -30.52
CA THR A 116 21.21 -25.34 -30.96
C THR A 116 21.42 -23.93 -31.52
N LYS A 117 20.50 -23.43 -32.36
CA LYS A 117 20.61 -22.12 -33.00
C LYS A 117 20.58 -20.95 -31.98
N PRO A 118 19.57 -20.81 -31.11
CA PRO A 118 19.58 -19.80 -30.04
C PRO A 118 20.79 -19.88 -29.11
N ASN A 119 21.29 -21.08 -28.82
CA ASN A 119 22.50 -21.27 -28.02
C ASN A 119 23.74 -20.69 -28.72
N ALA A 120 23.93 -21.05 -29.99
CA ALA A 120 25.02 -20.54 -30.82
C ALA A 120 24.97 -19.02 -30.98
N ASP A 121 23.78 -18.42 -31.15
CA ASP A 121 23.62 -16.97 -31.27
C ASP A 121 24.04 -16.25 -29.98
N VAL A 122 23.65 -16.77 -28.82
CA VAL A 122 24.10 -16.25 -27.51
C VAL A 122 25.61 -16.43 -27.34
N PHE A 123 26.15 -17.58 -27.71
CA PHE A 123 27.58 -17.86 -27.63
C PHE A 123 28.39 -16.87 -28.47
N ALA A 124 27.97 -16.62 -29.72
CA ALA A 124 28.61 -15.68 -30.63
C ALA A 124 28.54 -14.23 -30.10
N GLN A 125 27.39 -13.80 -29.58
CA GLN A 125 27.28 -12.49 -28.93
C GLN A 125 28.20 -12.36 -27.72
N LEU A 126 28.30 -13.41 -26.89
CA LEU A 126 29.22 -13.41 -25.76
C LEU A 126 30.68 -13.36 -26.20
N GLN A 127 31.07 -13.97 -27.33
CA GLN A 127 32.43 -13.88 -27.85
C GLN A 127 32.81 -12.44 -28.23
N GLN A 128 31.84 -11.62 -28.66
CA GLN A 128 32.07 -10.20 -28.96
C GLN A 128 32.20 -9.36 -27.67
N ILE A 129 31.49 -9.73 -26.61
CA ILE A 129 31.38 -8.96 -25.36
C ILE A 129 32.47 -9.34 -24.34
N ALA A 130 32.72 -10.63 -24.17
CA ALA A 130 33.57 -11.17 -23.11
C ALA A 130 35.03 -11.31 -23.56
N VAL A 131 35.94 -11.39 -22.58
CA VAL A 131 37.38 -11.61 -22.79
C VAL A 131 37.65 -13.01 -23.32
N LEU A 132 36.95 -14.00 -22.77
CA LEU A 132 37.10 -15.40 -23.09
C LEU A 132 35.75 -16.09 -22.87
N VAL A 133 35.35 -16.95 -23.82
CA VAL A 133 34.09 -17.73 -23.76
C VAL A 133 34.39 -19.16 -24.15
N TRP A 134 33.78 -20.12 -23.45
CA TRP A 134 33.92 -21.54 -23.71
C TRP A 134 32.68 -22.33 -23.30
N GLY A 135 32.55 -23.55 -23.83
CA GLY A 135 31.46 -24.46 -23.47
C GLY A 135 31.66 -25.07 -22.08
N SER A 136 30.61 -25.18 -21.28
CA SER A 136 30.70 -25.77 -19.95
C SER A 136 30.81 -27.30 -20.01
N ASN A 137 31.13 -27.95 -18.88
CA ASN A 137 31.35 -29.40 -18.83
C ASN A 137 30.08 -30.23 -19.13
N SER A 138 28.89 -29.61 -19.07
CA SER A 138 27.63 -30.26 -19.46
C SER A 138 27.49 -30.41 -20.99
N GLY A 139 28.30 -29.70 -21.78
CA GLY A 139 28.24 -29.68 -23.23
C GLY A 139 27.17 -28.76 -23.82
N LYS A 140 26.23 -28.25 -23.01
CA LYS A 140 25.17 -27.31 -23.44
C LYS A 140 25.27 -25.92 -22.82
N GLY A 141 25.93 -25.81 -21.65
CA GLY A 141 26.09 -24.53 -20.96
C GLY A 141 27.24 -23.68 -21.51
N ILE A 142 27.27 -22.41 -21.12
CA ILE A 142 28.24 -21.42 -21.60
C ILE A 142 28.93 -20.78 -20.40
N ALA A 143 30.26 -20.72 -20.41
CA ALA A 143 31.05 -20.07 -19.37
C ALA A 143 32.04 -19.07 -19.97
N GLY A 144 32.50 -18.12 -19.17
CA GLY A 144 33.43 -17.11 -19.67
C GLY A 144 33.98 -16.16 -18.62
N VAL A 145 34.73 -15.16 -19.11
CA VAL A 145 35.36 -14.09 -18.33
C VAL A 145 34.98 -12.72 -18.91
N LEU A 146 34.42 -11.83 -18.10
CA LEU A 146 34.18 -10.42 -18.44
C LEU A 146 35.29 -9.54 -17.89
N TYR A 147 35.60 -8.44 -18.57
CA TYR A 147 36.59 -7.47 -18.11
C TYR A 147 35.94 -6.36 -17.27
N VAL A 148 36.35 -6.26 -16.01
CA VAL A 148 35.82 -5.28 -15.05
C VAL A 148 37.01 -4.71 -14.26
N PRO A 149 37.74 -3.71 -14.81
CA PRO A 149 38.98 -3.20 -14.23
C PRO A 149 38.88 -2.86 -12.74
N GLN A 150 37.80 -2.18 -12.37
CA GLN A 150 37.55 -1.69 -11.00
C GLN A 150 37.39 -2.82 -9.97
N LEU A 151 37.13 -4.08 -10.38
CA LEU A 151 37.07 -5.21 -9.44
C LEU A 151 38.43 -5.58 -8.82
N ALA A 152 39.54 -5.12 -9.40
CA ALA A 152 40.87 -5.31 -8.80
C ALA A 152 41.02 -4.61 -7.43
N GLU A 153 40.22 -3.56 -7.18
CA GLU A 153 40.25 -2.78 -5.93
C GLU A 153 39.31 -3.33 -4.85
N VAL A 154 38.44 -4.28 -5.19
CA VAL A 154 37.49 -4.87 -4.24
C VAL A 154 38.16 -6.06 -3.56
N LEU A 155 38.27 -6.03 -2.23
CA LEU A 155 38.96 -7.05 -1.43
C LEU A 155 37.97 -7.95 -0.67
N ASN A 156 38.48 -8.96 0.05
CA ASN A 156 37.65 -9.94 0.76
C ASN A 156 36.77 -9.32 1.87
N ASN A 157 37.21 -8.23 2.49
CA ASN A 157 36.39 -7.47 3.45
C ASN A 157 35.14 -6.83 2.79
N ASP A 158 35.14 -6.67 1.46
CA ASP A 158 34.08 -6.03 0.67
C ASP A 158 33.19 -7.05 -0.09
N THR A 159 33.04 -8.27 0.40
CA THR A 159 32.28 -9.34 -0.29
C THR A 159 30.83 -8.95 -0.66
N THR A 160 30.15 -8.15 0.17
CA THR A 160 28.78 -7.67 -0.12
C THR A 160 28.77 -6.65 -1.25
N LYS A 161 29.75 -5.73 -1.26
CA LYS A 161 29.96 -4.74 -2.33
C LYS A 161 30.30 -5.45 -3.64
N HIS A 162 31.22 -6.42 -3.61
CA HIS A 162 31.55 -7.28 -4.75
C HIS A 162 30.31 -7.96 -5.33
N LEU A 163 29.51 -8.62 -4.48
CA LEU A 163 28.31 -9.33 -4.91
C LEU A 163 27.30 -8.39 -5.59
N LYS A 164 27.09 -7.19 -5.04
CA LYS A 164 26.15 -6.21 -5.62
C LYS A 164 26.63 -5.70 -6.98
N ILE A 165 27.94 -5.44 -7.13
CA ILE A 165 28.54 -5.01 -8.39
C ILE A 165 28.34 -6.08 -9.45
N CYS A 166 28.73 -7.31 -9.16
CA CYS A 166 28.65 -8.42 -10.11
C CYS A 166 27.20 -8.74 -10.50
N ASN A 167 26.26 -8.76 -9.54
CA ASN A 167 24.83 -8.92 -9.84
C ASN A 167 24.34 -7.82 -10.80
N SER A 168 24.75 -6.57 -10.59
CA SER A 168 24.31 -5.45 -11.43
C SER A 168 24.85 -5.57 -12.85
N ILE A 169 26.07 -6.11 -13.02
CA ILE A 169 26.67 -6.38 -14.34
C ILE A 169 25.94 -7.55 -15.02
N THR A 170 25.65 -8.63 -14.31
CA THR A 170 24.92 -9.77 -14.90
C THR A 170 23.47 -9.41 -15.21
N ASP A 171 22.79 -8.61 -14.38
CA ASP A 171 21.42 -8.13 -14.64
C ASP A 171 21.38 -7.22 -15.89
N TYR A 172 22.40 -6.37 -16.04
CA TYR A 172 22.59 -5.56 -17.24
C TYR A 172 22.71 -6.44 -18.50
N LEU A 173 23.52 -7.49 -18.44
CA LEU A 173 23.69 -8.45 -19.54
C LEU A 173 22.48 -9.34 -19.77
N THR A 174 21.76 -9.76 -18.73
CA THR A 174 20.51 -10.52 -18.85
C THR A 174 19.48 -9.75 -19.67
N THR A 175 19.42 -8.42 -19.51
CA THR A 175 18.50 -7.57 -20.28
C THR A 175 18.87 -7.53 -21.76
N ILE A 176 20.16 -7.53 -22.10
CA ILE A 176 20.66 -7.47 -23.48
C ILE A 176 20.54 -8.83 -24.18
N LEU A 177 20.98 -9.90 -23.49
CA LEU A 177 21.13 -11.23 -24.08
C LEU A 177 19.89 -12.12 -23.88
N ASN A 178 18.95 -11.71 -23.02
CA ASN A 178 17.79 -12.49 -22.61
C ASN A 178 18.17 -13.88 -22.04
N VAL A 179 19.19 -13.92 -21.18
CA VAL A 179 19.69 -15.15 -20.51
C VAL A 179 19.85 -14.95 -19.02
N LYS A 180 19.69 -16.02 -18.25
CA LYS A 180 19.90 -16.03 -16.80
C LYS A 180 21.30 -16.55 -16.48
N PHE A 181 22.09 -15.74 -15.78
CA PHE A 181 23.41 -16.11 -15.27
C PHE A 181 23.31 -16.80 -13.90
N ASP A 182 24.27 -17.67 -13.59
CA ASP A 182 24.39 -18.30 -12.27
C ASP A 182 24.88 -17.30 -11.21
N ASN A 183 24.00 -16.98 -10.26
CA ASN A 183 24.28 -16.05 -9.16
C ASN A 183 25.41 -16.53 -8.22
N ALA A 184 25.73 -17.84 -8.18
CA ALA A 184 26.84 -18.34 -7.37
C ALA A 184 28.18 -17.75 -7.82
N GLN A 185 28.27 -17.36 -9.09
CA GLN A 185 29.47 -16.82 -9.74
C GLN A 185 29.69 -15.34 -9.43
N ASN A 186 28.70 -14.65 -8.86
CA ASN A 186 28.83 -13.24 -8.49
C ASN A 186 29.49 -13.03 -7.11
N LYS A 187 29.71 -14.12 -6.35
CA LYS A 187 30.43 -14.07 -5.06
C LYS A 187 31.89 -13.63 -5.23
N PHE A 188 32.51 -13.17 -4.15
CA PHE A 188 33.93 -12.77 -4.16
C PHE A 188 34.86 -13.93 -4.52
N ARG A 189 34.71 -15.06 -3.82
CA ARG A 189 35.41 -16.31 -4.14
C ARG A 189 34.70 -17.03 -5.29
N GLN A 190 35.29 -16.99 -6.48
CA GLN A 190 34.75 -17.62 -7.69
C GLN A 190 35.66 -18.76 -8.14
N VAL A 191 35.18 -19.99 -8.04
CA VAL A 191 35.87 -21.16 -8.59
C VAL A 191 35.24 -21.50 -9.92
N ARG A 192 36.07 -21.62 -10.95
CA ARG A 192 35.66 -22.02 -12.28
C ARG A 192 36.35 -23.31 -12.70
N TYR A 193 35.56 -24.27 -13.15
CA TYR A 193 36.08 -25.49 -13.75
C TYR A 193 36.26 -25.30 -15.25
N LEU A 194 37.44 -25.65 -15.75
CA LEU A 194 37.70 -25.71 -17.19
C LEU A 194 37.15 -27.02 -17.76
N ALA A 195 36.69 -26.98 -19.01
CA ALA A 195 36.08 -28.11 -19.69
C ALA A 195 36.73 -28.34 -21.06
N MET A 196 36.69 -29.59 -21.53
CA MET A 196 37.16 -29.95 -22.87
C MET A 196 36.40 -29.14 -23.94
N GLN A 197 37.12 -28.61 -24.92
CA GLN A 197 36.55 -27.84 -26.02
C GLN A 197 36.69 -28.60 -27.33
N THR A 198 35.62 -28.61 -28.14
CA THR A 198 35.64 -29.18 -29.49
C THR A 198 36.43 -28.32 -30.47
N GLU A 199 36.51 -27.02 -30.20
CA GLU A 199 37.22 -26.04 -31.00
C GLU A 199 38.18 -25.22 -30.14
N LYS A 200 39.27 -24.77 -30.75
CA LYS A 200 40.23 -23.88 -30.09
C LYS A 200 39.55 -22.56 -29.71
N ARG A 201 39.74 -22.14 -28.46
CA ARG A 201 39.25 -20.86 -27.95
C ARG A 201 40.33 -19.78 -28.11
N PHE A 202 39.89 -18.54 -28.16
CA PHE A 202 40.73 -17.36 -28.37
C PHE A 202 40.37 -16.27 -27.37
N ILE A 203 41.34 -15.44 -27.02
CA ILE A 203 41.10 -14.21 -26.25
C ILE A 203 40.53 -13.16 -27.21
N ASN A 204 39.41 -12.57 -26.83
CA ASN A 204 38.93 -11.35 -27.46
C ASN A 204 39.80 -10.18 -27.02
N ASN A 205 40.48 -9.53 -27.97
CA ASN A 205 41.35 -8.39 -27.71
C ASN A 205 40.59 -7.05 -27.61
N LYS A 206 39.31 -7.03 -28.00
CA LYS A 206 38.41 -5.86 -27.91
C LYS A 206 37.11 -6.20 -27.16
N PRO A 207 37.17 -6.74 -25.93
CA PRO A 207 35.98 -7.05 -25.16
C PRO A 207 35.31 -5.76 -24.66
N TYR A 208 34.11 -5.89 -24.11
CA TYR A 208 33.51 -4.81 -23.34
C TYR A 208 34.31 -4.58 -22.05
N VAL A 209 34.58 -3.31 -21.77
CA VAL A 209 35.05 -2.84 -20.46
C VAL A 209 33.83 -2.45 -19.65
N PHE A 210 33.49 -3.24 -18.63
CA PHE A 210 32.43 -2.86 -17.71
C PHE A 210 32.99 -1.92 -16.65
N THR A 211 32.35 -0.76 -16.53
CA THR A 211 32.62 0.21 -15.47
C THR A 211 31.38 0.36 -14.61
N TYR A 212 31.57 0.72 -13.36
CA TYR A 212 30.48 0.96 -12.43
C TYR A 212 30.70 2.21 -11.60
N ASP A 213 29.58 2.90 -11.37
CA ASP A 213 29.47 3.96 -10.39
C ASP A 213 28.83 3.37 -9.13
N LEU A 214 29.60 3.32 -8.03
CA LEU A 214 29.15 2.82 -6.73
C LEU A 214 28.79 3.98 -5.82
N LYS A 215 27.55 4.00 -5.33
CA LYS A 215 27.13 4.92 -4.27
C LYS A 215 26.71 4.11 -3.05
N GLU A 216 27.44 4.23 -1.95
CA GLU A 216 26.96 3.76 -0.66
C GLU A 216 25.79 4.64 -0.24
N VAL A 217 24.68 4.01 0.08
CA VAL A 217 23.44 4.67 0.47
C VAL A 217 23.01 4.14 1.82
N VAL A 218 22.83 5.05 2.78
CA VAL A 218 22.26 4.69 4.07
C VAL A 218 20.82 4.26 3.85
N LYS A 219 20.46 3.10 4.41
CA LYS A 219 19.08 2.62 4.39
C LYS A 219 18.21 3.57 5.19
N VAL A 220 17.14 4.04 4.56
CA VAL A 220 16.09 4.85 5.20
C VAL A 220 14.82 4.03 5.36
N SER A 221 14.06 4.28 6.42
CA SER A 221 12.75 3.66 6.62
C SER A 221 11.66 4.35 5.79
N ASN A 222 10.43 3.85 5.92
CA ASN A 222 9.22 4.42 5.35
C ASN A 222 8.81 5.77 5.97
N THR A 223 9.61 6.30 6.90
CA THR A 223 9.48 7.66 7.45
C THR A 223 10.57 8.61 6.96
N GLY A 224 11.54 8.11 6.17
CA GLY A 224 12.73 8.86 5.74
C GLY A 224 13.88 8.84 6.74
N VAL A 225 13.76 8.09 7.84
CA VAL A 225 14.75 8.04 8.92
C VAL A 225 15.87 7.06 8.62
N LYS A 226 17.13 7.48 8.82
CA LYS A 226 18.32 6.60 8.74
C LYS A 226 18.17 5.42 9.69
N GLN A 227 18.43 4.21 9.19
CA GLN A 227 18.29 2.99 9.96
C GLN A 227 19.61 2.56 10.58
N TYR A 228 19.54 2.15 11.84
CA TYR A 228 20.68 1.66 12.62
C TYR A 228 20.43 0.23 13.11
N ARG A 229 21.50 -0.43 13.53
CA ARG A 229 21.48 -1.70 14.27
C ARG A 229 22.65 -1.78 15.23
N PHE A 230 22.53 -2.60 16.26
CA PHE A 230 23.69 -3.05 17.02
C PHE A 230 24.53 -4.02 16.18
N LYS A 231 25.85 -3.89 16.26
CA LYS A 231 26.80 -4.70 15.46
C LYS A 231 26.66 -6.20 15.72
N ASP A 232 26.31 -6.58 16.94
CA ASP A 232 26.10 -7.96 17.39
C ASP A 232 24.76 -8.56 16.95
N ASN A 233 23.83 -7.70 16.47
CA ASN A 233 22.42 -7.99 16.21
C ASN A 233 21.72 -8.63 17.42
N ARG A 234 21.98 -8.12 18.65
CA ARG A 234 21.25 -8.54 19.86
C ARG A 234 19.73 -8.44 19.68
N ALA A 235 18.99 -9.20 20.47
CA ALA A 235 17.52 -9.12 20.51
C ALA A 235 17.07 -7.90 21.32
N VAL A 236 15.83 -7.44 21.07
CA VAL A 236 15.18 -6.40 21.87
C VAL A 236 14.94 -6.93 23.29
N TYR A 237 15.26 -6.12 24.29
CA TYR A 237 15.00 -6.46 25.68
C TYR A 237 13.51 -6.78 25.93
N GLY A 238 13.27 -7.82 26.73
CA GLY A 238 11.95 -8.35 27.06
C GLY A 238 11.29 -9.14 25.93
N SER A 239 11.90 -9.27 24.76
CA SER A 239 11.25 -9.92 23.62
C SER A 239 11.14 -11.44 23.76
N ILE A 240 10.16 -12.06 23.07
CA ILE A 240 10.06 -13.53 23.00
C ILE A 240 11.37 -14.12 22.45
N LYS A 241 12.01 -13.45 21.47
CA LYS A 241 13.31 -13.88 20.93
C LYS A 241 14.41 -13.84 21.98
N GLU A 242 14.51 -12.76 22.76
CA GLU A 242 15.48 -12.67 23.85
C GLU A 242 15.25 -13.76 24.89
N GLN A 243 14.01 -13.91 25.36
CA GLN A 243 13.64 -14.94 26.34
C GLN A 243 14.01 -16.33 25.87
N PHE A 244 13.67 -16.67 24.63
CA PHE A 244 14.01 -17.97 24.05
C PHE A 244 15.52 -18.17 23.92
N ASN A 245 16.26 -17.15 23.50
CA ASN A 245 17.72 -17.23 23.41
C ASN A 245 18.39 -17.33 24.80
N ASN A 246 17.75 -16.83 25.86
CA ASN A 246 18.24 -16.93 27.23
C ASN A 246 17.88 -18.27 27.90
N SER A 247 16.73 -18.86 27.55
CA SER A 247 16.26 -20.13 28.11
C SER A 247 16.78 -21.36 27.36
N THR A 248 17.19 -21.20 26.09
CA THR A 248 17.63 -22.29 25.23
C THR A 248 19.07 -22.07 24.81
N THR A 249 19.96 -23.01 25.11
CA THR A 249 21.33 -22.97 24.60
C THR A 249 21.36 -23.32 23.12
N ILE A 250 22.37 -22.83 22.40
CA ILE A 250 22.53 -23.13 20.99
C ILE A 250 22.86 -24.61 20.79
N GLU A 251 23.58 -25.24 21.72
CA GLU A 251 23.89 -26.66 21.71
C GLU A 251 22.61 -27.51 21.76
N THR A 252 21.69 -27.20 22.68
CA THR A 252 20.35 -27.81 22.73
C THR A 252 19.61 -27.60 21.42
N ALA A 253 19.59 -26.36 20.92
CA ALA A 253 18.91 -26.04 19.68
C ALA A 253 19.47 -26.83 18.48
N LEU A 254 20.79 -27.02 18.40
CA LEU A 254 21.43 -27.77 17.32
C LEU A 254 21.01 -29.24 17.33
N ILE A 255 21.04 -29.89 18.51
CA ILE A 255 20.69 -31.29 18.67
C ILE A 255 19.21 -31.53 18.34
N GLU A 256 18.31 -30.72 18.90
CA GLU A 256 16.87 -30.84 18.64
C GLU A 256 16.49 -30.57 17.18
N ASN A 257 17.28 -29.76 16.47
CA ASN A 257 17.12 -29.55 15.03
C ASN A 257 17.91 -30.56 14.18
N GLY A 258 18.36 -31.67 14.77
CA GLY A 258 18.93 -32.82 14.07
C GLY A 258 20.40 -32.69 13.68
N LEU A 259 21.14 -31.71 14.22
CA LEU A 259 22.58 -31.61 14.01
C LEU A 259 23.33 -32.50 15.00
N SER A 260 24.31 -33.26 14.50
CA SER A 260 25.17 -34.11 15.32
C SER A 260 26.45 -33.37 15.73
N GLN A 261 26.86 -33.53 16.98
CA GLN A 261 28.13 -32.99 17.45
C GLN A 261 29.28 -33.81 16.88
N VAL A 262 30.27 -33.14 16.28
CA VAL A 262 31.45 -33.77 15.65
C VAL A 262 32.70 -33.59 16.52
N SER A 263 32.75 -32.51 17.29
CA SER A 263 33.79 -32.24 18.30
C SER A 263 33.26 -31.20 19.30
N ALA A 264 34.02 -30.87 20.35
CA ALA A 264 33.60 -30.00 21.46
C ALA A 264 32.75 -28.79 21.03
N ASN A 265 33.15 -28.05 20.00
CA ASN A 265 32.42 -26.88 19.50
C ASN A 265 31.92 -27.00 18.05
N ARG A 266 32.01 -28.16 17.38
CA ARG A 266 31.61 -28.32 15.97
C ARG A 266 30.45 -29.26 15.79
N TYR A 267 29.55 -28.90 14.88
CA TYR A 267 28.33 -29.64 14.59
C TYR A 267 28.18 -29.89 13.11
N LYS A 268 27.49 -30.98 12.76
CA LYS A 268 27.16 -31.38 11.39
C LYS A 268 25.66 -31.46 11.21
N HIS A 269 25.16 -30.79 10.19
CA HIS A 269 23.80 -30.87 9.72
C HIS A 269 23.64 -32.05 8.73
N PRO A 270 22.58 -32.85 8.85
CA PRO A 270 22.42 -34.11 8.12
C PRO A 270 22.32 -33.90 6.60
N SER A 271 21.79 -32.76 6.15
CA SER A 271 21.72 -32.44 4.71
C SER A 271 23.06 -32.06 4.08
N THR A 272 24.15 -32.00 4.85
CA THR A 272 25.46 -31.60 4.35
C THR A 272 26.38 -32.81 4.22
N THR A 273 27.10 -32.89 3.09
CA THR A 273 28.13 -33.91 2.85
C THR A 273 29.47 -33.58 3.51
N SER A 274 29.58 -32.39 4.12
CA SER A 274 30.80 -31.92 4.80
C SER A 274 31.02 -32.62 6.15
N LYS A 275 32.28 -32.71 6.60
CA LYS A 275 32.62 -33.34 7.89
C LYS A 275 32.04 -32.58 9.08
N ASP A 276 31.96 -31.26 8.98
CA ASP A 276 31.28 -30.37 9.90
C ASP A 276 30.55 -29.26 9.10
N THR A 277 29.54 -28.67 9.71
CA THR A 277 28.66 -27.65 9.11
C THR A 277 28.95 -26.27 9.68
N GLY A 278 29.43 -26.20 10.92
CA GLY A 278 29.76 -24.96 11.59
C GLY A 278 30.25 -25.20 13.01
N PHE A 279 30.43 -24.11 13.75
CA PHE A 279 30.90 -24.15 15.13
C PHE A 279 30.10 -23.21 16.03
N VAL A 280 30.10 -23.51 17.32
CA VAL A 280 29.45 -22.71 18.35
C VAL A 280 30.44 -21.71 18.97
N LYS A 281 29.96 -20.48 19.18
CA LYS A 281 30.62 -19.42 19.93
C LYS A 281 29.58 -18.45 20.51
N ASP A 282 29.69 -18.10 21.79
CA ASP A 282 28.85 -17.09 22.47
C ASP A 282 27.33 -17.34 22.28
N ASN A 283 26.87 -18.54 22.66
CA ASN A 283 25.48 -19.03 22.48
C ASN A 283 24.92 -18.84 21.04
N THR A 284 25.80 -18.96 20.05
CA THR A 284 25.48 -18.75 18.65
C THR A 284 26.18 -19.81 17.80
N PHE A 285 25.50 -20.28 16.75
CA PHE A 285 26.06 -21.16 15.75
C PHE A 285 26.55 -20.35 14.53
N ILE A 286 27.84 -20.47 14.24
CA ILE A 286 28.49 -19.91 13.06
C ILE A 286 28.52 -20.97 11.97
N ASN A 287 27.69 -20.76 10.96
CA ASN A 287 27.56 -21.65 9.82
C ASN A 287 28.69 -21.42 8.82
N PHE A 288 29.40 -22.48 8.42
CA PHE A 288 30.45 -22.38 7.42
C PHE A 288 29.86 -22.17 6.02
N SER A 289 30.21 -21.03 5.40
CA SER A 289 30.14 -20.77 3.96
C SER A 289 28.91 -21.33 3.21
N GLY A 290 27.71 -21.17 3.76
CA GLY A 290 26.49 -21.58 3.06
C GLY A 290 26.13 -23.06 3.17
N SER A 291 26.79 -23.83 4.05
CA SER A 291 26.79 -25.29 4.03
C SER A 291 25.39 -25.92 3.99
N PHE A 292 24.46 -25.48 4.86
CA PHE A 292 23.04 -25.84 4.79
C PHE A 292 22.11 -24.62 4.66
N SER A 293 22.62 -23.42 4.89
CA SER A 293 21.84 -22.18 4.86
C SER A 293 22.68 -21.01 4.38
N ASN A 294 22.05 -20.04 3.70
CA ASN A 294 22.70 -18.78 3.32
C ASN A 294 22.94 -17.82 4.50
N TYR A 295 22.41 -18.12 5.69
CA TYR A 295 22.67 -17.34 6.91
C TYR A 295 23.98 -17.78 7.56
N TYR A 296 24.83 -16.80 7.89
CA TYR A 296 26.15 -17.05 8.48
C TYR A 296 26.10 -17.28 10.00
N LYS A 297 25.16 -16.66 10.69
CA LYS A 297 25.03 -16.64 12.16
C LYS A 297 23.62 -17.05 12.55
N PHE A 298 23.48 -17.95 13.53
CA PHE A 298 22.20 -18.37 14.09
C PHE A 298 22.22 -18.29 15.62
N THR A 299 21.27 -17.58 16.21
CA THR A 299 20.92 -17.78 17.63
C THR A 299 20.04 -19.03 17.77
N PRO A 300 19.80 -19.54 18.99
CA PRO A 300 18.86 -20.64 19.24
C PRO A 300 17.52 -20.38 18.55
N TYR A 301 16.94 -19.20 18.78
CA TYR A 301 15.69 -18.77 18.16
C TYR A 301 15.75 -18.82 16.61
N ASP A 302 16.80 -18.27 16.01
CA ASP A 302 16.93 -18.21 14.55
C ASP A 302 17.07 -19.62 13.93
N LEU A 303 17.67 -20.56 14.66
CA LEU A 303 17.87 -21.92 14.21
C LEU A 303 16.55 -22.71 14.18
N TYR A 304 15.75 -22.68 15.25
CA TYR A 304 14.41 -23.30 15.25
C TYR A 304 13.52 -22.67 14.18
N LEU A 305 13.50 -21.34 14.11
CA LEU A 305 12.73 -20.65 13.08
C LEU A 305 13.11 -21.16 11.70
N LYS A 306 14.41 -21.31 11.42
CA LYS A 306 14.92 -21.74 10.11
C LYS A 306 14.61 -23.20 9.80
N LEU A 307 14.93 -24.11 10.72
CA LEU A 307 14.98 -25.56 10.48
C LEU A 307 13.67 -26.24 10.87
N HIS A 308 13.17 -26.00 12.07
CA HIS A 308 11.94 -26.62 12.56
C HIS A 308 10.67 -25.99 11.95
N TYR A 309 10.70 -24.68 11.73
CA TYR A 309 9.53 -23.92 11.24
C TYR A 309 9.65 -23.44 9.80
N ASN A 310 10.71 -23.77 9.06
CA ASN A 310 10.91 -23.37 7.66
C ASN A 310 10.82 -21.84 7.41
N ASN A 311 11.20 -21.04 8.40
CA ASN A 311 11.06 -19.58 8.47
C ASN A 311 9.61 -19.07 8.61
N ASP A 312 8.68 -19.92 9.02
CA ASP A 312 7.32 -19.53 9.40
C ASP A 312 7.31 -18.88 10.78
N TYR A 313 7.62 -17.58 10.80
CA TYR A 313 7.67 -16.76 12.00
C TYR A 313 6.34 -16.74 12.76
N ARG A 314 5.21 -16.74 12.04
CA ARG A 314 3.89 -16.63 12.69
C ARG A 314 3.57 -17.90 13.46
N ARG A 315 3.78 -19.05 12.83
CA ARG A 315 3.60 -20.35 13.48
C ARG A 315 4.54 -20.49 14.66
N PHE A 316 5.83 -20.15 14.49
CA PHE A 316 6.79 -20.27 15.59
C PHE A 316 6.43 -19.38 16.78
N ILE A 317 6.08 -18.11 16.56
CA ILE A 317 5.65 -17.22 17.65
C ILE A 317 4.35 -17.69 18.30
N ALA A 318 3.40 -18.23 17.52
CA ALA A 318 2.17 -18.79 18.08
C ALA A 318 2.47 -19.96 19.03
N ASP A 319 3.34 -20.89 18.61
CA ASP A 319 3.76 -22.02 19.43
C ASP A 319 4.50 -21.57 20.70
N LEU A 320 5.39 -20.57 20.60
CA LEU A 320 6.08 -20.02 21.77
C LEU A 320 5.10 -19.35 22.73
N LYS A 321 4.09 -18.63 22.23
CA LYS A 321 3.04 -18.06 23.08
C LYS A 321 2.22 -19.14 23.79
N LEU A 322 1.90 -20.25 23.11
CA LEU A 322 1.25 -21.41 23.73
C LEU A 322 2.13 -22.04 24.82
N LYS A 323 3.46 -21.99 24.66
CA LYS A 323 4.44 -22.40 25.67
C LYS A 323 4.68 -21.36 26.77
N GLY A 324 3.90 -20.28 26.83
CA GLY A 324 3.96 -19.26 27.88
C GLY A 324 4.92 -18.08 27.62
N TYR A 325 5.61 -18.03 26.49
CA TYR A 325 6.48 -16.89 26.16
C TYR A 325 5.63 -15.66 25.81
N THR A 326 5.88 -14.53 26.47
CA THR A 326 5.15 -13.28 26.26
C THR A 326 6.10 -12.09 26.19
N GLU A 327 5.78 -11.08 25.39
CA GLU A 327 6.58 -9.84 25.34
C GLU A 327 6.53 -9.13 26.69
N LYS A 328 7.70 -8.92 27.33
CA LYS A 328 7.80 -8.19 28.59
C LYS A 328 7.88 -6.69 28.32
N GLN A 329 7.10 -5.92 29.07
CA GLN A 329 7.09 -4.47 28.96
C GLN A 329 8.25 -3.85 29.75
N PRO A 330 8.91 -2.79 29.22
CA PRO A 330 9.87 -1.99 29.97
C PRO A 330 9.24 -1.39 31.23
N GLN A 331 10.03 -1.31 32.29
CA GLN A 331 9.67 -0.76 33.59
C GLN A 331 10.04 0.72 33.68
N GLN A 332 9.52 1.44 34.68
CA GLN A 332 9.79 2.87 34.87
C GLN A 332 11.30 3.19 35.00
N LYS A 333 12.09 2.28 35.60
CA LYS A 333 13.55 2.41 35.68
C LYS A 333 14.23 2.46 34.30
N ASP A 334 13.69 1.72 33.32
CA ASP A 334 14.25 1.64 31.97
C ASP A 334 14.03 2.96 31.22
N PHE A 335 12.86 3.59 31.41
CA PHE A 335 12.58 4.93 30.92
C PHE A 335 13.51 5.98 31.54
N LYS A 336 13.70 5.96 32.87
CA LYS A 336 14.64 6.89 33.55
C LYS A 336 16.08 6.73 33.04
N GLN A 337 16.53 5.50 32.80
CA GLN A 337 17.86 5.26 32.23
C GLN A 337 17.98 5.79 30.79
N ALA A 338 16.93 5.61 29.98
CA ALA A 338 16.86 6.15 28.64
C ALA A 338 16.88 7.69 28.63
N GLU A 339 16.14 8.34 29.53
CA GLU A 339 16.14 9.80 29.71
C GLU A 339 17.53 10.32 30.09
N ASN A 340 18.17 9.71 31.09
CA ASN A 340 19.53 10.09 31.50
C ASN A 340 20.51 9.96 30.34
N SER A 341 20.43 8.86 29.59
CA SER A 341 21.25 8.61 28.40
C SER A 341 21.02 9.65 27.29
N LEU A 342 19.83 10.26 27.20
CA LEU A 342 19.51 11.33 26.25
C LEU A 342 19.97 12.72 26.70
N ARG A 343 20.22 12.93 28.00
CA ARG A 343 20.75 14.21 28.52
C ARG A 343 22.24 14.37 28.26
N GLU A 344 22.97 13.27 28.13
CA GLU A 344 24.38 13.27 27.74
C GLU A 344 24.57 13.90 26.34
N ASN A 345 25.52 14.84 26.20
CA ASN A 345 25.92 15.35 24.90
C ASN A 345 26.75 14.29 24.17
N LYS A 346 26.26 13.81 23.02
CA LYS A 346 26.97 12.88 22.12
C LYS A 346 27.04 13.45 20.72
N GLU A 347 28.11 13.12 19.99
CA GLU A 347 28.34 13.60 18.61
C GLU A 347 27.23 13.18 17.62
N ASP A 348 26.58 12.03 17.81
CA ASP A 348 25.51 11.54 16.93
C ASP A 348 24.19 11.33 17.67
N ARG A 349 23.37 12.39 17.67
CA ARG A 349 22.05 12.40 18.31
C ARG A 349 21.11 11.32 17.76
N ALA A 350 21.17 10.99 16.47
CA ALA A 350 20.27 10.00 15.89
C ALA A 350 20.61 8.57 16.34
N LYS A 351 21.91 8.23 16.45
CA LYS A 351 22.35 6.96 17.04
C LYS A 351 21.97 6.86 18.52
N GLN A 352 22.10 7.95 19.26
CA GLN A 352 21.70 8.00 20.67
C GLN A 352 20.21 7.70 20.85
N ILE A 353 19.34 8.36 20.08
CA ILE A 353 17.89 8.11 20.10
C ILE A 353 17.58 6.66 19.71
N PHE A 354 18.21 6.14 18.64
CA PHE A 354 18.04 4.73 18.28
C PHE A 354 18.36 3.79 19.43
N THR A 355 19.50 4.02 20.11
CA THR A 355 19.99 3.18 21.20
C THR A 355 18.98 3.10 22.33
N VAL A 356 18.48 4.24 22.79
CA VAL A 356 17.52 4.28 23.91
C VAL A 356 16.14 3.78 23.50
N CYS A 357 15.70 4.05 22.27
CA CYS A 357 14.41 3.58 21.80
C CYS A 357 14.38 2.06 21.57
N TYR A 358 15.52 1.45 21.26
CA TYR A 358 15.60 0.03 20.92
C TYR A 358 15.00 -0.89 21.99
N ASP A 359 15.36 -0.65 23.26
CA ASP A 359 14.86 -1.42 24.39
C ASP A 359 13.47 -0.99 24.87
N LEU A 360 12.96 0.16 24.37
CA LEU A 360 11.62 0.66 24.65
C LEU A 360 10.57 0.27 23.59
N ILE A 361 10.96 -0.52 22.56
CA ILE A 361 10.05 -0.92 21.47
C ILE A 361 8.83 -1.69 21.97
N ASN A 362 8.92 -2.41 23.09
CA ASN A 362 7.81 -3.19 23.64
C ASN A 362 6.95 -2.41 24.65
N ALA A 363 7.23 -1.12 24.87
CA ALA A 363 6.44 -0.30 25.77
C ALA A 363 4.98 -0.10 25.30
N PRO A 364 4.03 0.12 26.24
CA PRO A 364 2.68 0.54 25.91
C PRO A 364 2.66 1.78 25.01
N TYR A 365 1.67 1.84 24.10
CA TYR A 365 1.54 2.93 23.12
C TYR A 365 1.60 4.33 23.77
N LYS A 366 0.81 4.57 24.82
CA LYS A 366 0.79 5.88 25.53
C LYS A 366 2.14 6.24 26.14
N ALA A 367 2.85 5.28 26.73
CA ALA A 367 4.17 5.51 27.32
C ALA A 367 5.20 5.94 26.25
N LYS A 368 5.17 5.30 25.07
CA LYS A 368 6.03 5.69 23.94
C LYS A 368 5.76 7.11 23.45
N VAL A 369 4.47 7.49 23.37
CA VAL A 369 4.05 8.84 22.94
C VAL A 369 4.52 9.89 23.95
N ASN A 370 4.31 9.66 25.25
CA ASN A 370 4.76 10.57 26.30
C ASN A 370 6.29 10.73 26.29
N PHE A 371 7.02 9.61 26.30
CA PHE A 371 8.48 9.62 26.22
C PHE A 371 8.99 10.40 25.00
N THR A 372 8.36 10.23 23.84
CA THR A 372 8.70 11.00 22.63
C THR A 372 8.47 12.49 22.80
N ASN A 373 7.33 12.88 23.37
CA ASN A 373 6.96 14.28 23.55
C ASN A 373 7.84 15.00 24.59
N GLU A 374 8.26 14.30 25.64
CA GLU A 374 9.09 14.82 26.72
C GLU A 374 10.57 14.97 26.32
N ASN A 375 11.06 14.12 25.41
CA ASN A 375 12.50 14.01 25.14
C ASN A 375 12.96 14.51 23.77
N ALA A 376 12.05 14.69 22.80
CA ALA A 376 12.41 15.23 21.49
C ALA A 376 12.55 16.76 21.56
N LYS A 377 13.71 17.30 21.15
CA LYS A 377 13.98 18.75 21.24
C LYS A 377 13.17 19.56 20.23
N ASN A 378 12.80 18.95 19.11
CA ASN A 378 12.04 19.60 18.05
C ASN A 378 11.29 18.56 17.20
N ASP A 379 10.49 19.07 16.28
CA ASP A 379 9.67 18.27 15.38
C ASP A 379 10.45 17.37 14.42
N ALA A 380 11.66 17.74 14.03
CA ALA A 380 12.50 16.89 13.19
C ALA A 380 13.02 15.68 13.98
N GLU A 381 13.38 15.91 15.25
CA GLU A 381 13.80 14.85 16.17
C GLU A 381 12.65 13.90 16.53
N LYS A 382 11.43 14.40 16.70
CA LYS A 382 10.23 13.55 16.94
C LYS A 382 10.05 12.45 15.90
N ILE A 383 10.41 12.72 14.64
CA ILE A 383 10.31 11.72 13.56
C ILE A 383 11.24 10.51 13.83
N LEU A 384 12.42 10.73 14.43
CA LEU A 384 13.35 9.66 14.81
C LEU A 384 12.72 8.74 15.87
N PHE A 385 12.19 9.33 16.94
CA PHE A 385 11.48 8.60 17.98
C PHE A 385 10.28 7.82 17.43
N PHE A 386 9.47 8.46 16.58
CA PHE A 386 8.35 7.79 15.94
C PHE A 386 8.80 6.58 15.11
N ASP A 387 9.91 6.70 14.37
CA ASP A 387 10.41 5.57 13.60
C ASP A 387 10.95 4.42 14.45
N TYR A 388 11.76 4.74 15.46
CA TYR A 388 12.42 3.73 16.28
C TYR A 388 11.46 3.06 17.27
N LEU A 389 10.48 3.80 17.83
CA LEU A 389 9.44 3.26 18.71
C LEU A 389 8.22 2.68 17.98
N LYS A 390 8.22 2.71 16.64
CA LYS A 390 7.14 2.20 15.76
C LYS A 390 5.83 2.98 15.87
N LEU A 391 5.91 4.28 16.15
CA LEU A 391 4.77 5.20 16.18
C LEU A 391 4.55 5.87 14.80
N LYS A 392 3.33 6.34 14.58
CA LYS A 392 2.96 7.17 13.43
C LYS A 392 2.79 8.64 13.85
N PRO A 393 3.12 9.61 13.00
CA PRO A 393 2.80 11.01 13.25
C PRO A 393 1.29 11.23 13.06
N LEU A 394 0.54 11.29 14.15
CA LEU A 394 -0.93 11.41 14.10
C LEU A 394 -1.45 12.86 14.14
N SER A 395 -0.66 13.80 14.63
CA SER A 395 -1.07 15.20 14.78
C SER A 395 -0.96 15.97 13.47
N ILE A 396 -2.03 16.69 13.11
CA ILE A 396 -2.04 17.63 11.99
C ILE A 396 -1.35 18.92 12.41
N LYS A 397 -0.31 19.31 11.66
CA LYS A 397 0.43 20.56 11.89
C LYS A 397 -0.17 21.72 11.12
N TYR A 398 -0.54 22.78 11.83
CA TYR A 398 -1.07 24.01 11.25
C TYR A 398 0.05 25.04 11.03
N ASP A 399 -0.09 25.87 10.00
CA ASP A 399 0.84 26.96 9.68
C ASP A 399 0.48 28.23 10.47
N LYS A 400 -0.81 28.42 10.76
CA LYS A 400 -1.32 29.54 11.55
C LYS A 400 -2.46 29.08 12.45
N THR A 401 -2.57 29.66 13.64
CA THR A 401 -3.74 29.50 14.51
C THR A 401 -4.36 30.87 14.77
N LEU A 402 -5.68 30.96 14.65
CA LEU A 402 -6.48 32.14 14.93
C LEU A 402 -7.49 31.79 16.03
N SER A 403 -7.73 32.72 16.95
CA SER A 403 -8.75 32.56 17.99
C SER A 403 -10.01 33.34 17.62
N ILE A 404 -11.17 32.74 17.88
CA ILE A 404 -12.49 33.38 17.76
C ILE A 404 -13.27 33.17 19.05
N LYS A 405 -14.17 34.11 19.36
CA LYS A 405 -15.12 33.95 20.46
C LYS A 405 -16.27 33.05 20.02
N ASN A 406 -16.88 33.35 18.87
CA ASN A 406 -18.07 32.67 18.40
C ASN A 406 -17.99 32.25 16.93
N TYR A 407 -17.65 33.18 16.04
CA TYR A 407 -17.83 33.00 14.60
C TYR A 407 -16.57 33.31 13.80
N VAL A 408 -16.42 32.63 12.67
CA VAL A 408 -15.31 32.83 11.72
C VAL A 408 -15.28 34.25 11.14
N SER A 409 -16.43 34.92 11.04
CA SER A 409 -16.54 36.30 10.54
C SER A 409 -15.65 37.29 11.30
N GLU A 410 -15.40 37.04 12.59
CA GLU A 410 -14.49 37.83 13.45
C GLU A 410 -13.06 37.92 12.89
N GLN A 411 -12.62 36.88 12.16
CA GLN A 411 -11.28 36.76 11.60
C GLN A 411 -11.26 36.75 10.07
N LEU A 412 -12.40 36.99 9.40
CA LEU A 412 -12.51 36.81 7.95
C LEU A 412 -11.52 37.70 7.18
N LYS A 413 -11.33 38.96 7.60
CA LYS A 413 -10.33 39.86 6.99
C LYS A 413 -8.92 39.23 7.04
N THR A 414 -8.50 38.77 8.21
CA THR A 414 -7.20 38.12 8.42
C THR A 414 -7.04 36.86 7.58
N ILE A 415 -8.13 36.08 7.41
CA ILE A 415 -8.15 34.86 6.59
C ILE A 415 -8.00 35.19 5.11
N LEU A 416 -8.71 36.21 4.61
CA LEU A 416 -8.60 36.68 3.23
C LEU A 416 -7.20 37.25 2.95
N ASP A 417 -6.69 38.12 3.83
CA ASP A 417 -5.34 38.69 3.71
C ASP A 417 -4.26 37.60 3.69
N TYR A 418 -4.42 36.53 4.49
CA TYR A 418 -3.51 35.39 4.47
C TYR A 418 -3.64 34.55 3.19
N SER A 419 -4.85 34.42 2.65
CA SER A 419 -5.13 33.63 1.45
C SER A 419 -4.57 34.30 0.20
N ASP A 420 -4.63 35.64 0.14
CA ASP A 420 -4.02 36.46 -0.92
C ASP A 420 -2.51 36.26 -1.02
N ALA A 421 -1.85 35.97 0.11
CA ALA A 421 -0.41 35.75 0.18
C ALA A 421 0.03 34.30 -0.11
N ASN A 422 -0.88 33.33 -0.14
CA ASN A 422 -0.53 31.90 -0.16
C ASN A 422 -1.21 31.06 -1.25
N ASP A 423 -2.11 31.64 -2.05
CA ASP A 423 -2.93 31.06 -3.13
C ASP A 423 -3.82 29.86 -2.74
N LYS A 424 -3.38 28.95 -1.88
CA LYS A 424 -4.07 27.75 -1.43
C LYS A 424 -4.06 27.68 0.09
N THR A 425 -5.20 28.01 0.68
CA THR A 425 -5.39 28.00 2.14
C THR A 425 -6.52 27.05 2.51
N ILE A 426 -6.38 26.32 3.61
CA ILE A 426 -7.48 25.58 4.24
C ILE A 426 -7.74 26.16 5.61
N LEU A 427 -8.99 26.55 5.82
CA LEU A 427 -9.53 26.95 7.09
C LEU A 427 -10.13 25.73 7.79
N THR A 428 -9.53 25.38 8.91
CA THR A 428 -10.03 24.35 9.81
C THR A 428 -10.76 25.03 10.95
N ALA A 429 -12.08 24.89 10.99
CA ALA A 429 -12.89 25.38 12.10
C ALA A 429 -14.01 24.39 12.40
N GLU A 430 -14.42 24.30 13.66
CA GLU A 430 -15.50 23.40 14.07
C GLU A 430 -16.78 23.63 13.28
N THR A 431 -17.55 22.56 13.10
CA THR A 431 -18.83 22.62 12.40
C THR A 431 -19.81 23.44 13.26
N GLY A 432 -20.49 24.43 12.66
CA GLY A 432 -21.38 25.35 13.38
C GLY A 432 -20.78 26.72 13.73
N THR A 433 -19.48 26.94 13.49
CA THR A 433 -18.81 28.26 13.70
C THR A 433 -19.08 29.29 12.59
N GLY A 434 -20.04 29.03 11.70
CA GLY A 434 -20.40 29.95 10.61
C GLY A 434 -19.37 30.06 9.47
N LYS A 435 -18.56 29.03 9.22
CA LYS A 435 -17.52 29.02 8.14
C LYS A 435 -18.07 29.55 6.81
N THR A 436 -19.04 28.85 6.21
CA THR A 436 -19.61 29.20 4.90
C THR A 436 -20.37 30.52 4.96
N THR A 437 -21.13 30.73 6.05
CA THR A 437 -21.89 31.96 6.30
C THR A 437 -21.03 33.21 6.30
N ALA A 438 -19.83 33.16 6.90
CA ALA A 438 -18.90 34.31 6.92
C ALA A 438 -18.53 34.75 5.49
N PHE A 439 -18.24 33.81 4.59
CA PHE A 439 -17.94 34.13 3.19
C PHE A 439 -19.17 34.60 2.42
N LEU A 440 -20.35 34.01 2.66
CA LEU A 440 -21.58 34.41 1.98
C LEU A 440 -22.01 35.85 2.32
N LEU A 441 -21.81 36.27 3.58
CA LEU A 441 -22.28 37.57 4.08
C LEU A 441 -21.23 38.68 4.00
N ASP A 442 -19.99 38.39 4.39
CA ASP A 442 -18.98 39.43 4.64
C ASP A 442 -17.88 39.49 3.56
N PHE A 443 -17.88 38.60 2.56
CA PHE A 443 -16.83 38.61 1.53
C PHE A 443 -16.80 39.92 0.73
N THR A 444 -17.95 40.40 0.26
CA THR A 444 -18.05 41.65 -0.53
C THR A 444 -17.70 42.88 0.31
N LYS A 445 -17.85 42.84 1.64
CA LYS A 445 -17.38 43.90 2.54
C LYS A 445 -15.86 44.05 2.48
N TYR A 446 -15.12 42.94 2.46
CA TYR A 446 -13.65 42.97 2.47
C TYR A 446 -13.02 42.93 1.07
N ARG A 447 -13.74 42.47 0.05
CA ARG A 447 -13.28 42.36 -1.35
C ARG A 447 -14.37 42.83 -2.33
N PRO A 448 -14.79 44.11 -2.30
CA PRO A 448 -15.97 44.60 -3.04
C PRO A 448 -15.88 44.50 -4.57
N LYS A 449 -14.67 44.49 -5.13
CA LYS A 449 -14.43 44.41 -6.58
C LYS A 449 -14.09 42.99 -7.07
N LYS A 450 -14.22 41.99 -6.19
CA LYS A 450 -13.81 40.61 -6.47
C LYS A 450 -15.02 39.69 -6.50
N ARG A 451 -14.91 38.64 -7.30
CA ARG A 451 -15.97 37.63 -7.46
C ARG A 451 -15.59 36.34 -6.77
N LEU A 452 -16.56 35.73 -6.11
CA LEU A 452 -16.42 34.52 -5.33
C LEU A 452 -17.31 33.39 -5.89
N LEU A 453 -16.68 32.25 -6.13
CA LEU A 453 -17.38 30.98 -6.36
C LEU A 453 -17.22 30.10 -5.11
N ILE A 454 -18.35 29.71 -4.50
CA ILE A 454 -18.37 28.72 -3.43
C ILE A 454 -18.77 27.37 -4.02
N LEU A 455 -17.95 26.35 -3.80
CA LEU A 455 -18.14 25.00 -4.30
C LEU A 455 -18.56 24.08 -3.15
N ALA A 456 -19.67 23.39 -3.34
CA ALA A 456 -20.12 22.35 -2.42
C ALA A 456 -20.07 20.97 -3.09
N PRO A 457 -19.73 19.89 -2.35
CA PRO A 457 -19.67 18.55 -2.91
C PRO A 457 -21.04 18.00 -3.32
N LEU A 458 -22.14 18.53 -2.76
CA LEU A 458 -23.47 17.97 -2.88
C LEU A 458 -24.56 19.02 -3.07
N THR A 459 -25.59 18.62 -3.82
CA THR A 459 -26.80 19.41 -4.07
C THR A 459 -27.51 19.80 -2.79
N ALA A 460 -27.60 18.91 -1.79
CA ALA A 460 -28.33 19.19 -0.55
C ALA A 460 -27.77 20.39 0.24
N ILE A 461 -26.45 20.58 0.23
CA ILE A 461 -25.80 21.75 0.87
C ILE A 461 -26.18 23.04 0.13
N VAL A 462 -26.20 22.99 -1.20
CA VAL A 462 -26.56 24.13 -2.05
C VAL A 462 -28.03 24.51 -1.84
N GLU A 463 -28.93 23.53 -1.78
CA GLU A 463 -30.36 23.77 -1.53
C GLU A 463 -30.62 24.30 -0.10
N GLN A 464 -29.93 23.76 0.92
CA GLN A 464 -30.02 24.29 2.28
C GLN A 464 -29.49 25.74 2.39
N THR A 465 -28.49 26.09 1.57
CA THR A 465 -28.01 27.47 1.49
C THR A 465 -29.01 28.36 0.76
N LYS A 466 -29.62 27.87 -0.32
CA LYS A 466 -30.65 28.59 -1.07
C LYS A 466 -31.85 28.95 -0.20
N SER A 467 -32.30 28.04 0.67
CA SER A 467 -33.40 28.30 1.60
C SER A 467 -33.02 29.29 2.72
N SER A 468 -31.74 29.35 3.09
CA SER A 468 -31.23 30.25 4.14
C SER A 468 -30.87 31.64 3.60
N PHE A 469 -30.53 31.75 2.31
CA PHE A 469 -30.03 32.97 1.67
C PHE A 469 -30.67 33.18 0.28
N ASN A 470 -31.88 33.72 0.25
CA ASN A 470 -32.67 33.89 -0.98
C ASN A 470 -32.00 34.77 -2.05
N ASN A 471 -31.05 35.64 -1.66
CA ASN A 471 -30.38 36.58 -2.55
C ASN A 471 -29.15 36.02 -3.25
N ILE A 472 -28.74 34.78 -2.95
CA ILE A 472 -27.53 34.17 -3.47
C ILE A 472 -27.88 33.24 -4.63
N ILE A 473 -27.20 33.44 -5.77
CA ILE A 473 -27.38 32.58 -6.94
C ILE A 473 -26.74 31.22 -6.66
N THR A 474 -27.55 30.17 -6.77
CA THR A 474 -27.16 28.78 -6.53
C THR A 474 -27.27 27.94 -7.79
N LEU A 475 -26.26 27.11 -8.06
CA LEU A 475 -26.17 26.27 -9.25
C LEU A 475 -26.06 24.78 -8.94
N THR A 476 -27.02 23.99 -9.43
CA THR A 476 -27.10 22.53 -9.27
C THR A 476 -27.39 21.86 -10.62
N GLY A 477 -27.54 20.53 -10.63
CA GLY A 477 -27.97 19.79 -11.83
C GLY A 477 -29.31 20.24 -12.41
N ASN A 478 -30.17 20.86 -11.58
CA ASN A 478 -31.52 21.29 -11.94
C ASN A 478 -31.60 22.79 -12.27
N SER A 479 -30.47 23.50 -12.30
CA SER A 479 -30.48 24.94 -12.58
C SER A 479 -30.90 25.25 -14.01
N THR A 480 -31.65 26.34 -14.15
CA THR A 480 -32.19 26.82 -15.42
C THR A 480 -31.16 27.62 -16.22
N ARG A 481 -31.45 27.87 -17.50
CA ARG A 481 -30.62 28.74 -18.34
C ARG A 481 -30.50 30.14 -17.72
N GLU A 482 -31.58 30.66 -17.17
CA GLU A 482 -31.67 31.97 -16.51
C GLU A 482 -30.75 32.03 -15.29
N ASP A 483 -30.69 30.97 -14.48
CA ASP A 483 -29.79 30.89 -13.32
C ASP A 483 -28.32 30.99 -13.74
N HIS A 484 -27.95 30.29 -14.81
CA HIS A 484 -26.59 30.33 -15.37
C HIS A 484 -26.23 31.73 -15.92
N ILE A 485 -27.18 32.43 -16.54
CA ILE A 485 -26.98 33.81 -17.02
C ILE A 485 -26.79 34.77 -15.85
N LYS A 486 -27.60 34.65 -14.78
CA LYS A 486 -27.45 35.47 -13.57
C LYS A 486 -26.11 35.24 -12.88
N ALA A 487 -25.67 33.98 -12.78
CA ALA A 487 -24.38 33.62 -12.20
C ALA A 487 -23.17 34.27 -12.90
N LYS A 488 -23.30 34.67 -14.18
CA LYS A 488 -22.25 35.40 -14.89
C LYS A 488 -22.12 36.87 -14.45
N LYS A 489 -23.09 37.45 -13.74
CA LYS A 489 -23.10 38.89 -13.41
C LYS A 489 -22.90 39.19 -11.91
N VAL A 490 -23.28 38.27 -11.04
CA VAL A 490 -23.27 38.50 -9.58
C VAL A 490 -21.88 38.29 -8.96
N SER A 491 -21.65 38.93 -7.81
CA SER A 491 -20.37 38.85 -7.08
C SER A 491 -20.15 37.53 -6.34
N ILE A 492 -21.22 36.86 -5.90
CA ILE A 492 -21.14 35.59 -5.17
C ILE A 492 -22.05 34.56 -5.84
N VAL A 493 -21.48 33.40 -6.17
CA VAL A 493 -22.20 32.24 -6.69
C VAL A 493 -21.86 31.04 -5.83
N MET A 494 -22.84 30.21 -5.51
CA MET A 494 -22.60 28.90 -4.91
C MET A 494 -23.01 27.79 -5.88
N ALA A 495 -22.19 26.76 -6.05
CA ALA A 495 -22.42 25.71 -7.03
C ALA A 495 -21.99 24.33 -6.53
N THR A 496 -22.56 23.27 -7.09
CA THR A 496 -21.95 21.93 -6.96
C THR A 496 -20.65 21.85 -7.75
N TYR A 497 -19.77 20.88 -7.44
CA TYR A 497 -18.48 20.70 -8.14
C TYR A 497 -18.63 20.64 -9.67
N GLU A 498 -19.63 19.92 -10.15
CA GLU A 498 -19.88 19.71 -11.57
C GLU A 498 -20.32 21.00 -12.28
N GLN A 499 -21.16 21.82 -11.64
CA GLN A 499 -21.59 23.10 -12.19
C GLN A 499 -20.51 24.17 -12.07
N GLY A 500 -19.79 24.18 -10.95
CA GLY A 500 -18.63 25.05 -10.75
C GLY A 500 -17.57 24.85 -11.82
N TYR A 501 -17.24 23.58 -12.15
CA TYR A 501 -16.31 23.26 -13.23
C TYR A 501 -16.73 23.89 -14.58
N LYS A 502 -18.02 23.86 -14.93
CA LYS A 502 -18.50 24.48 -16.18
C LYS A 502 -18.22 25.98 -16.22
N HIS A 503 -18.45 26.67 -15.10
CA HIS A 503 -18.21 28.11 -14.99
C HIS A 503 -16.72 28.48 -14.87
N LEU A 504 -15.87 27.59 -14.35
CA LEU A 504 -14.43 27.82 -14.26
C LEU A 504 -13.68 27.51 -15.57
N LYS A 505 -14.28 26.67 -16.43
CA LYS A 505 -13.74 26.33 -17.76
C LYS A 505 -14.05 27.41 -18.80
N ASP A 506 -15.21 28.07 -18.70
CA ASP A 506 -15.59 29.26 -19.46
C ASP A 506 -14.81 30.48 -18.91
N PRO A 507 -14.37 31.48 -19.71
CA PRO A 507 -13.76 32.75 -19.24
C PRO A 507 -14.57 33.61 -18.26
N ASN A 508 -15.53 33.04 -17.53
CA ASN A 508 -16.21 33.69 -16.42
C ASN A 508 -15.22 33.85 -15.25
N THR A 509 -14.68 35.06 -15.09
CA THR A 509 -13.58 35.32 -14.16
C THR A 509 -14.08 35.41 -12.71
N PHE A 510 -13.90 34.33 -11.95
CA PHE A 510 -13.91 34.38 -10.49
C PHE A 510 -12.48 34.69 -10.00
N ASP A 511 -12.38 35.47 -8.92
CA ASP A 511 -11.09 35.75 -8.28
C ASP A 511 -10.79 34.72 -7.19
N TYR A 512 -11.82 34.34 -6.43
CA TYR A 512 -11.72 33.38 -5.33
C TYR A 512 -12.59 32.17 -5.59
N ILE A 513 -12.05 31.01 -5.21
CA ILE A 513 -12.81 29.76 -5.11
C ILE A 513 -12.77 29.31 -3.67
N VAL A 514 -13.92 29.32 -3.01
CA VAL A 514 -14.09 28.70 -1.70
C VAL A 514 -14.62 27.29 -1.91
N VAL A 515 -13.98 26.28 -1.33
CA VAL A 515 -14.46 24.89 -1.39
C VAL A 515 -14.99 24.51 -0.02
N ASP A 516 -16.30 24.44 0.13
CA ASP A 516 -16.93 23.94 1.34
C ASP A 516 -16.77 22.42 1.45
N GLU A 517 -16.62 21.92 2.67
CA GLU A 517 -16.27 20.53 2.98
C GLU A 517 -15.09 20.01 2.13
N VAL A 518 -14.02 20.82 2.07
CA VAL A 518 -12.84 20.61 1.18
C VAL A 518 -12.19 19.24 1.33
N HIS A 519 -12.33 18.58 2.48
CA HIS A 519 -11.84 17.22 2.70
C HIS A 519 -12.35 16.23 1.65
N ASN A 520 -13.52 16.47 1.06
CA ASN A 520 -14.08 15.67 -0.03
C ASN A 520 -13.23 15.72 -1.31
N LEU A 521 -12.39 16.74 -1.51
CA LEU A 521 -11.41 16.72 -2.61
C LEU A 521 -10.40 15.56 -2.47
N ILE A 522 -10.22 15.00 -1.27
CA ILE A 522 -9.43 13.79 -1.04
C ILE A 522 -10.37 12.59 -0.86
N THR A 523 -11.23 12.60 0.16
CA THR A 523 -12.00 11.41 0.59
C THR A 523 -13.00 10.93 -0.46
N ALA A 524 -13.57 11.82 -1.27
CA ALA A 524 -14.56 11.46 -2.29
C ALA A 524 -13.95 10.93 -3.60
N ASN A 525 -12.61 10.84 -3.75
CA ASN A 525 -11.97 10.19 -4.92
C ASN A 525 -12.32 8.70 -5.06
N GLY A 526 -12.94 8.10 -4.05
CA GLY A 526 -13.51 6.76 -4.13
C GLY A 526 -14.74 6.66 -5.05
N TYR A 527 -15.51 7.74 -5.21
CA TYR A 527 -16.80 7.72 -5.92
C TYR A 527 -17.07 8.96 -6.82
N LYS A 528 -16.40 10.10 -6.61
CA LYS A 528 -16.50 11.36 -7.39
C LYS A 528 -15.19 11.73 -8.11
N ARG A 529 -14.35 10.74 -8.42
CA ARG A 529 -12.99 10.96 -8.94
C ARG A 529 -12.92 11.87 -10.17
N GLU A 530 -13.78 11.65 -11.17
CA GLU A 530 -13.74 12.42 -12.41
C GLU A 530 -14.16 13.88 -12.21
N ALA A 531 -15.23 14.13 -11.44
CA ALA A 531 -15.64 15.48 -11.07
C ALA A 531 -14.51 16.23 -10.34
N ILE A 532 -13.85 15.57 -9.38
CA ILE A 532 -12.72 16.14 -8.63
C ILE A 532 -11.51 16.37 -9.56
N LYS A 533 -11.18 15.42 -10.43
CA LYS A 533 -10.08 15.55 -11.41
C LYS A 533 -10.31 16.75 -12.31
N ASN A 534 -11.51 16.87 -12.90
CA ASN A 534 -11.86 17.97 -13.79
C ASN A 534 -11.78 19.31 -13.06
N LEU A 535 -12.38 19.41 -11.88
CA LEU A 535 -12.39 20.63 -11.09
C LEU A 535 -10.98 21.08 -10.66
N THR A 536 -10.22 20.18 -10.03
CA THR A 536 -8.91 20.50 -9.45
C THR A 536 -7.84 20.79 -10.51
N SER A 537 -8.03 20.34 -11.75
CA SER A 537 -7.15 20.69 -12.87
C SER A 537 -7.10 22.19 -13.16
N LEU A 538 -8.14 22.95 -12.77
CA LEU A 538 -8.25 24.39 -12.99
C LEU A 538 -7.75 25.24 -11.81
N PHE A 539 -7.53 24.63 -10.63
CA PHE A 539 -7.24 25.36 -9.38
C PHE A 539 -5.92 26.12 -9.38
N LYS A 540 -5.01 25.86 -10.31
CA LYS A 540 -3.72 26.55 -10.39
C LYS A 540 -3.87 28.06 -10.67
N ASN A 541 -4.99 28.47 -11.25
CA ASN A 541 -5.20 29.83 -11.75
C ASN A 541 -6.01 30.72 -10.79
N TYR A 542 -6.31 30.24 -9.58
CA TYR A 542 -7.25 30.90 -8.66
C TYR A 542 -6.75 30.87 -7.22
N THR A 543 -7.16 31.86 -6.43
CA THR A 543 -7.00 31.80 -4.97
C THR A 543 -8.05 30.85 -4.39
N ILE A 544 -7.59 29.71 -3.86
CA ILE A 544 -8.41 28.64 -3.31
C ILE A 544 -8.43 28.70 -1.79
N ILE A 545 -9.64 28.71 -1.22
CA ILE A 545 -9.87 28.65 0.23
C ILE A 545 -10.74 27.42 0.53
N GLY A 546 -10.16 26.38 1.12
CA GLY A 546 -10.92 25.22 1.58
C GLY A 546 -11.50 25.43 2.96
N LEU A 547 -12.75 25.03 3.20
CA LEU A 547 -13.40 25.08 4.51
C LEU A 547 -13.66 23.66 5.01
N THR A 548 -13.29 23.34 6.25
CA THR A 548 -13.67 22.05 6.84
C THR A 548 -13.55 22.02 8.37
N GLY A 549 -14.27 21.11 9.03
CA GLY A 549 -14.00 20.69 10.41
C GLY A 549 -13.12 19.43 10.53
N THR A 550 -12.84 18.73 9.42
CA THR A 550 -12.14 17.44 9.40
C THR A 550 -10.98 17.48 8.41
N THR A 551 -9.93 18.22 8.77
CA THR A 551 -8.78 18.41 7.87
C THR A 551 -7.99 17.12 7.70
N ASN A 552 -7.56 16.84 6.48
CA ASN A 552 -6.67 15.73 6.20
C ASN A 552 -5.21 16.24 6.14
N GLN A 553 -4.29 15.58 6.83
CA GLN A 553 -2.89 16.01 6.91
C GLN A 553 -2.18 16.11 5.55
N LEU A 554 -2.64 15.36 4.54
CA LEU A 554 -2.01 15.34 3.22
C LEU A 554 -2.26 16.62 2.41
N PHE A 555 -3.18 17.50 2.82
CA PHE A 555 -3.36 18.79 2.15
C PHE A 555 -2.08 19.64 2.14
N LYS A 556 -1.23 19.55 3.18
CA LYS A 556 0.10 20.17 3.17
C LYS A 556 0.98 19.62 2.05
N ALA A 557 0.94 18.32 1.80
CA ALA A 557 1.72 17.68 0.74
C ALA A 557 1.20 18.05 -0.67
N ILE A 558 -0.08 18.42 -0.80
CA ILE A 558 -0.69 18.95 -2.03
C ILE A 558 -0.37 20.45 -2.23
N GLY A 559 0.21 21.12 -1.22
CA GLY A 559 0.66 22.52 -1.30
C GLY A 559 -0.28 23.53 -0.63
N TYR A 560 -1.24 23.09 0.18
CA TYR A 560 -2.08 24.01 0.96
C TYR A 560 -1.39 24.46 2.25
N LYS A 561 -1.61 25.71 2.63
CA LYS A 561 -1.40 26.20 4.00
C LYS A 561 -2.60 25.90 4.88
N LEU A 562 -2.37 25.39 6.09
CA LEU A 562 -3.44 25.04 7.02
C LEU A 562 -3.55 26.09 8.12
N VAL A 563 -4.75 26.66 8.27
CA VAL A 563 -5.09 27.67 9.29
C VAL A 563 -6.10 27.05 10.25
N ASN A 564 -5.73 26.93 11.51
CA ASN A 564 -6.63 26.48 12.57
C ASN A 564 -7.38 27.67 13.16
N VAL A 565 -8.71 27.64 13.15
CA VAL A 565 -9.56 28.62 13.84
C VAL A 565 -10.14 27.95 15.08
N LYS A 566 -9.61 28.34 16.24
CA LYS A 566 -10.00 27.80 17.53
C LYS A 566 -11.03 28.71 18.18
N LYS A 567 -12.16 28.11 18.56
CA LYS A 567 -13.13 28.75 19.45
C LYS A 567 -12.60 28.67 20.88
N GLU A 568 -12.56 29.80 21.59
CA GLU A 568 -11.99 29.90 22.95
C GLU A 568 -12.64 28.93 23.95
N HIS A 569 -13.96 28.80 23.88
CA HIS A 569 -14.75 27.89 24.72
C HIS A 569 -15.44 26.84 23.87
N LEU A 570 -14.71 25.75 23.60
CA LEU A 570 -15.21 24.61 22.85
C LEU A 570 -15.15 23.35 23.70
N LYS A 571 -16.31 22.76 23.99
CA LYS A 571 -16.39 21.46 24.66
C LYS A 571 -16.11 20.33 23.65
N PRO A 572 -15.31 19.32 24.00
CA PRO A 572 -15.20 18.09 23.22
C PRO A 572 -16.54 17.38 23.10
N VAL A 573 -16.74 16.67 22.00
CA VAL A 573 -17.88 15.76 21.85
C VAL A 573 -17.53 14.43 22.48
N ASP A 574 -18.17 14.09 23.60
CA ASP A 574 -18.02 12.78 24.22
C ASP A 574 -18.72 11.70 23.38
N VAL A 575 -18.01 10.61 23.11
CA VAL A 575 -18.49 9.46 22.33
C VAL A 575 -18.09 8.17 23.03
N SER A 576 -19.10 7.36 23.38
CA SER A 576 -18.92 6.02 23.93
C SER A 576 -18.56 5.03 22.82
N MET A 577 -17.33 4.51 22.85
CA MET A 577 -16.85 3.55 21.87
C MET A 577 -17.00 2.12 22.37
N ILE A 578 -17.65 1.28 21.57
CA ILE A 578 -17.86 -0.14 21.84
C ILE A 578 -17.18 -0.95 20.73
N VAL A 579 -16.34 -1.91 21.07
CA VAL A 579 -15.74 -2.83 20.09
C VAL A 579 -16.72 -3.98 19.85
N ASP A 580 -17.22 -4.11 18.62
CA ASP A 580 -18.15 -5.19 18.25
C ASP A 580 -17.97 -5.59 16.78
N ASN A 581 -17.46 -6.80 16.57
CA ASN A 581 -17.16 -7.32 15.23
C ASN A 581 -18.35 -8.03 14.57
N ARG A 582 -19.50 -8.17 15.25
CA ARG A 582 -20.70 -8.84 14.73
C ARG A 582 -21.29 -8.12 13.51
N ALA A 583 -22.30 -8.72 12.91
CA ALA A 583 -23.04 -8.11 11.81
C ALA A 583 -23.73 -6.82 12.28
N PRO A 584 -23.67 -5.71 11.53
CA PRO A 584 -24.30 -4.43 11.91
C PRO A 584 -25.79 -4.54 12.29
N LEU A 585 -26.54 -5.47 11.68
CA LEU A 585 -27.93 -5.76 12.02
C LEU A 585 -28.09 -6.19 13.49
N LYS A 586 -27.26 -7.12 13.96
CA LYS A 586 -27.30 -7.64 15.34
C LYS A 586 -26.94 -6.55 16.35
N ILE A 587 -25.94 -5.74 16.01
CA ILE A 587 -25.52 -4.58 16.83
C ILE A 587 -26.67 -3.59 16.98
N ALA A 588 -27.33 -3.24 15.86
CA ALA A 588 -28.45 -2.31 15.86
C ALA A 588 -29.65 -2.84 16.68
N LEU A 589 -30.01 -4.12 16.50
CA LEU A 589 -31.09 -4.75 17.27
C LEU A 589 -30.82 -4.74 18.77
N GLN A 590 -29.57 -5.02 19.18
CA GLN A 590 -29.16 -4.95 20.58
C GLN A 590 -29.27 -3.54 21.14
N HIS A 591 -28.70 -2.55 20.44
CA HIS A 591 -28.69 -1.17 20.92
C HIS A 591 -30.12 -0.65 21.14
N LEU A 592 -31.01 -0.91 20.18
CA LEU A 592 -32.43 -0.52 20.21
C LEU A 592 -33.27 -1.25 21.26
N GLN A 593 -32.71 -2.13 22.11
CA GLN A 593 -33.40 -2.64 23.30
C GLN A 593 -33.46 -1.65 24.44
N SER A 594 -32.49 -0.72 24.51
CA SER A 594 -32.32 0.18 25.66
C SER A 594 -32.69 1.64 25.40
N VAL A 595 -32.98 1.97 24.14
CA VAL A 595 -33.34 3.33 23.71
C VAL A 595 -34.67 3.74 24.32
N LYS A 596 -34.71 4.92 24.94
CA LYS A 596 -35.90 5.49 25.60
C LYS A 596 -36.57 6.62 24.82
N GLY A 597 -35.83 7.33 23.96
CA GLY A 597 -36.34 8.44 23.15
C GLY A 597 -36.17 8.22 21.65
N LYS A 598 -35.96 9.30 20.89
CA LYS A 598 -35.64 9.19 19.46
C LYS A 598 -34.22 8.67 19.29
N CYS A 599 -34.00 7.89 18.25
CA CYS A 599 -32.69 7.36 17.91
C CYS A 599 -32.36 7.61 16.44
N ILE A 600 -31.09 7.95 16.18
CA ILE A 600 -30.55 7.94 14.83
C ILE A 600 -29.41 6.91 14.72
N LEU A 601 -29.53 6.01 13.76
CA LEU A 601 -28.54 4.98 13.45
C LEU A 601 -27.89 5.26 12.10
N ARG A 602 -26.59 5.54 12.09
CA ARG A 602 -25.77 5.61 10.88
C ARG A 602 -25.22 4.21 10.59
N ILE A 603 -25.75 3.58 9.55
CA ILE A 603 -25.34 2.26 9.05
C ILE A 603 -25.10 2.38 7.55
N ASN A 604 -23.85 2.23 7.11
CA ASN A 604 -23.50 2.37 5.69
C ASN A 604 -23.85 1.11 4.86
N SER A 605 -25.12 0.68 4.91
CA SER A 605 -25.64 -0.45 4.14
C SER A 605 -27.17 -0.38 4.03
N ARG A 606 -27.68 -0.23 2.80
CA ARG A 606 -29.12 -0.19 2.51
C ARG A 606 -29.80 -1.50 2.89
N ASN A 607 -29.18 -2.63 2.56
CA ASN A 607 -29.72 -3.96 2.87
C ASN A 607 -29.88 -4.13 4.39
N VAL A 608 -28.90 -3.70 5.19
CA VAL A 608 -29.02 -3.78 6.65
C VAL A 608 -30.12 -2.85 7.16
N ALA A 609 -30.27 -1.65 6.61
CA ALA A 609 -31.34 -0.72 7.00
C ALA A 609 -32.73 -1.33 6.73
N THR A 610 -32.94 -1.94 5.56
CA THR A 610 -34.19 -2.61 5.21
C THR A 610 -34.45 -3.83 6.10
N SER A 611 -33.44 -4.71 6.29
CA SER A 611 -33.56 -5.86 7.19
C SER A 611 -33.86 -5.44 8.63
N LEU A 612 -33.23 -4.36 9.11
CA LEU A 612 -33.49 -3.83 10.44
C LEU A 612 -34.94 -3.35 10.58
N LYS A 613 -35.46 -2.62 9.58
CA LYS A 613 -36.87 -2.20 9.57
C LYS A 613 -37.82 -3.40 9.64
N LEU A 614 -37.56 -4.47 8.86
CA LEU A 614 -38.38 -5.69 8.88
C LEU A 614 -38.39 -6.34 10.27
N GLU A 615 -37.21 -6.58 10.86
CA GLU A 615 -37.09 -7.20 12.18
C GLU A 615 -37.75 -6.35 13.28
N LEU A 616 -37.63 -5.02 13.22
CA LEU A 616 -38.23 -4.12 14.21
C LEU A 616 -39.77 -4.07 14.15
N LEU A 617 -40.34 -4.18 12.95
CA LEU A 617 -41.80 -4.26 12.76
C LEU A 617 -42.34 -5.60 13.29
N LYS A 618 -41.62 -6.70 13.03
CA LYS A 618 -41.95 -8.03 13.57
C LYS A 618 -41.93 -8.05 15.10
N LEU A 619 -40.89 -7.47 15.70
CA LEU A 619 -40.76 -7.35 17.15
C LEU A 619 -41.81 -6.39 17.78
N LYS A 620 -42.67 -5.76 16.97
CA LYS A 620 -43.68 -4.78 17.37
C LYS A 620 -43.12 -3.63 18.23
N LYS A 621 -41.83 -3.33 18.06
CA LYS A 621 -41.15 -2.24 18.78
C LYS A 621 -41.48 -0.86 18.21
N TYR A 622 -41.76 -0.81 16.92
CA TYR A 622 -42.05 0.41 16.17
C TYR A 622 -43.19 0.16 15.20
N LYS A 623 -43.96 1.21 14.89
CA LYS A 623 -44.93 1.23 13.78
C LYS A 623 -44.23 1.61 12.48
N LYS A 624 -44.82 1.24 11.32
CA LYS A 624 -44.26 1.53 9.98
C LYS A 624 -43.94 3.01 9.77
N GLY A 625 -44.82 3.89 10.25
CA GLY A 625 -44.66 5.35 10.16
C GLY A 625 -43.68 5.96 11.16
N GLU A 626 -43.19 5.21 12.15
CA GLU A 626 -42.22 5.71 13.16
C GLU A 626 -40.76 5.51 12.70
N ILE A 627 -40.53 4.76 11.62
CA ILE A 627 -39.20 4.43 11.09
C ILE A 627 -38.96 5.12 9.74
N LEU A 628 -37.99 6.02 9.70
CA LEU A 628 -37.50 6.68 8.50
C LEU A 628 -36.16 6.08 8.04
N ILE A 629 -36.04 5.75 6.75
CA ILE A 629 -34.77 5.34 6.14
C ILE A 629 -34.30 6.43 5.18
N LEU A 630 -33.06 6.91 5.37
CA LEU A 630 -32.44 7.93 4.54
C LEU A 630 -31.20 7.38 3.83
N ASN A 631 -31.17 7.53 2.50
CA ASN A 631 -30.04 7.13 1.66
C ASN A 631 -29.92 8.06 0.43
N ALA A 632 -28.96 7.78 -0.45
CA ALA A 632 -28.63 8.63 -1.59
C ALA A 632 -29.60 8.57 -2.78
N ASP A 633 -30.67 7.77 -2.73
CA ASP A 633 -31.58 7.57 -3.87
C ASP A 633 -32.43 8.80 -4.15
N ASN A 634 -32.72 9.03 -5.43
CA ASN A 634 -33.43 10.22 -5.88
C ASN A 634 -34.85 10.29 -5.32
N HIS A 635 -35.58 9.17 -5.25
CA HIS A 635 -36.92 9.15 -4.66
C HIS A 635 -36.91 9.53 -3.17
N ILE A 636 -35.88 9.10 -2.41
CA ILE A 636 -35.67 9.53 -1.02
C ILE A 636 -35.34 11.02 -0.94
N LYS A 637 -34.44 11.52 -1.79
CA LYS A 637 -34.11 12.97 -1.83
C LYS A 637 -35.28 13.86 -2.24
N LYS A 638 -36.25 13.31 -2.98
CA LYS A 638 -37.48 13.99 -3.40
C LYS A 638 -38.61 13.84 -2.37
N SER A 639 -38.46 12.97 -1.37
CA SER A 639 -39.50 12.72 -0.36
C SER A 639 -39.73 13.95 0.53
N GLU A 640 -40.93 14.04 1.09
CA GLU A 640 -41.31 15.14 1.97
C GLU A 640 -40.42 15.18 3.22
N ASP A 641 -40.13 14.03 3.82
CA ASP A 641 -39.26 13.95 5.01
C ASP A 641 -37.84 14.49 4.75
N PHE A 642 -37.27 14.23 3.56
CA PHE A 642 -35.94 14.74 3.22
C PHE A 642 -35.96 16.24 2.89
N LYS A 643 -37.01 16.71 2.20
CA LYS A 643 -37.23 18.14 1.94
C LYS A 643 -37.44 18.91 3.24
N GLN A 644 -38.18 18.35 4.20
CA GLN A 644 -38.36 18.93 5.52
C GLN A 644 -37.03 19.01 6.26
N LEU A 645 -36.22 17.94 6.26
CA LEU A 645 -34.88 17.96 6.87
C LEU A 645 -33.97 19.03 6.24
N THR A 646 -33.95 19.15 4.91
CA THR A 646 -33.08 20.12 4.21
C THR A 646 -33.52 21.57 4.41
N SER A 647 -34.82 21.84 4.45
CA SER A 647 -35.38 23.19 4.62
C SER A 647 -35.47 23.63 6.07
N GLN A 648 -35.93 22.75 6.97
CA GLN A 648 -36.25 23.06 8.37
C GLN A 648 -35.24 22.49 9.37
N SER A 649 -34.28 21.65 8.94
CA SER A 649 -33.33 20.97 9.83
C SER A 649 -33.99 20.09 10.91
N ARG A 650 -35.18 19.56 10.63
CA ARG A 650 -35.98 18.74 11.56
C ARG A 650 -36.63 17.57 10.83
N PHE A 651 -36.89 16.50 11.57
CA PHE A 651 -37.72 15.38 11.12
C PHE A 651 -39.16 15.57 11.63
N ASN A 652 -40.13 14.98 10.93
CA ASN A 652 -41.50 14.86 11.40
C ASN A 652 -41.53 14.22 12.81
N ASP A 653 -42.34 14.77 13.73
CA ASP A 653 -42.35 14.34 15.12
C ASP A 653 -42.86 12.92 15.35
N VAL A 654 -43.61 12.36 14.40
CA VAL A 654 -44.03 10.94 14.39
C VAL A 654 -42.82 10.00 14.27
N ILE A 655 -41.71 10.46 13.69
CA ILE A 655 -40.50 9.65 13.53
C ILE A 655 -39.78 9.47 14.87
N LYS A 656 -39.62 8.21 15.27
CA LYS A 656 -38.87 7.81 16.46
C LYS A 656 -37.50 7.21 16.14
N LEU A 657 -37.36 6.59 14.97
CA LEU A 657 -36.13 5.96 14.53
C LEU A 657 -35.75 6.45 13.12
N VAL A 658 -34.56 7.03 13.01
CA VAL A 658 -33.95 7.39 11.72
C VAL A 658 -32.80 6.42 11.45
N ILE A 659 -32.86 5.70 10.33
CA ILE A 659 -31.77 4.84 9.86
C ILE A 659 -31.17 5.51 8.62
N THR A 660 -29.88 5.84 8.65
CA THR A 660 -29.22 6.60 7.59
C THR A 660 -27.94 5.95 7.09
N THR A 661 -27.61 6.12 5.80
CA THR A 661 -26.27 5.86 5.25
C THR A 661 -25.37 7.10 5.42
N SER A 662 -24.37 7.30 4.56
CA SER A 662 -23.50 8.50 4.61
C SER A 662 -24.19 9.83 4.28
N ILE A 663 -25.47 9.83 3.88
CA ILE A 663 -26.13 11.05 3.38
C ILE A 663 -26.24 12.17 4.42
N ILE A 664 -26.30 11.82 5.72
CA ILE A 664 -26.31 12.80 6.81
C ILE A 664 -24.89 13.28 7.15
N ASP A 665 -23.87 12.42 7.04
CA ASP A 665 -22.45 12.78 7.22
C ASP A 665 -22.02 13.94 6.30
N GLU A 666 -22.77 14.10 5.22
CA GLU A 666 -22.43 14.78 4.00
C GLU A 666 -22.85 16.27 3.95
N GLY A 667 -23.42 16.85 5.03
CA GLY A 667 -23.64 18.30 5.09
C GLY A 667 -24.90 18.78 5.82
N LEU A 668 -25.81 17.87 6.14
CA LEU A 668 -27.14 18.22 6.68
C LEU A 668 -27.05 18.69 8.14
N SER A 669 -27.93 19.61 8.55
CA SER A 669 -27.99 20.04 9.96
C SER A 669 -29.24 19.49 10.63
N ILE A 670 -29.12 19.04 11.88
CA ILE A 670 -30.23 18.57 12.71
C ILE A 670 -30.36 19.52 13.90
N LYS A 671 -31.54 20.12 14.05
CA LYS A 671 -31.94 21.07 15.12
C LYS A 671 -33.23 20.58 15.78
N GLN A 672 -33.16 19.43 16.42
CA GLN A 672 -34.31 18.77 17.03
C GLN A 672 -33.91 18.08 18.33
N ASP A 673 -34.71 18.29 19.37
CA ASP A 673 -34.53 17.69 20.69
C ASP A 673 -35.19 16.31 20.76
N GLY A 674 -34.87 15.55 21.82
CA GLY A 674 -35.49 14.26 22.11
C GLY A 674 -34.77 13.06 21.47
N PHE A 675 -33.68 13.31 20.74
CA PHE A 675 -32.75 12.24 20.32
C PHE A 675 -31.89 11.84 21.51
N THR A 676 -32.28 10.78 22.22
CA THR A 676 -31.50 10.25 23.35
C THR A 676 -30.23 9.55 22.87
N ASP A 677 -30.23 9.02 21.65
CA ASP A 677 -29.15 8.18 21.14
C ASP A 677 -28.78 8.58 19.70
N ALA A 678 -27.52 8.96 19.50
CA ALA A 678 -26.91 9.11 18.19
C ALA A 678 -25.85 8.03 18.00
N VAL A 679 -26.05 7.13 17.03
CA VAL A 679 -25.28 5.88 16.95
C VAL A 679 -24.63 5.75 15.59
N PHE A 680 -23.32 5.54 15.59
CA PHE A 680 -22.54 5.22 14.41
C PHE A 680 -22.11 3.76 14.47
N ILE A 681 -22.60 2.93 13.54
CA ILE A 681 -22.20 1.52 13.44
C ILE A 681 -21.25 1.37 12.26
N GLU A 682 -20.00 1.06 12.55
CA GLU A 682 -18.99 0.86 11.52
C GLU A 682 -19.19 -0.47 10.79
N THR A 683 -19.11 -0.42 9.46
CA THR A 683 -19.22 -1.57 8.57
C THR A 683 -17.87 -2.01 7.99
N ASP A 684 -16.84 -1.16 8.05
CA ASP A 684 -15.48 -1.42 7.60
C ASP A 684 -14.52 -1.64 8.79
N TYR A 685 -13.62 -2.62 8.68
CA TYR A 685 -12.55 -2.84 9.66
C TYR A 685 -11.44 -1.79 9.62
N LYS A 686 -11.42 -0.94 8.58
CA LYS A 686 -10.37 0.05 8.31
C LYS A 686 -10.99 1.42 8.01
N PRO A 687 -11.76 1.99 8.95
CA PRO A 687 -12.53 3.20 8.70
C PRO A 687 -11.66 4.44 8.52
N MET A 688 -12.15 5.38 7.73
CA MET A 688 -11.62 6.74 7.69
C MET A 688 -12.27 7.58 8.81
N PRO A 689 -11.49 8.38 9.55
CA PRO A 689 -11.97 9.08 10.74
C PRO A 689 -12.93 10.24 10.45
N GLU A 690 -12.91 10.82 9.25
CA GLU A 690 -13.71 11.97 8.87
C GLU A 690 -15.21 11.73 9.10
N SER A 691 -15.73 10.58 8.67
CA SER A 691 -17.17 10.25 8.75
C SER A 691 -17.68 10.22 10.19
N VAL A 692 -16.88 9.75 11.14
CA VAL A 692 -17.26 9.66 12.56
C VAL A 692 -17.48 11.06 13.13
N LYS A 693 -16.51 11.98 12.92
CA LYS A 693 -16.65 13.37 13.34
C LYS A 693 -17.81 14.06 12.63
N GLN A 694 -17.92 13.86 11.32
CA GLN A 694 -18.94 14.52 10.54
C GLN A 694 -20.34 14.13 11.00
N PHE A 695 -20.61 12.85 11.30
CA PHE A 695 -21.90 12.39 11.80
C PHE A 695 -22.31 13.07 13.12
N PHE A 696 -21.47 13.02 14.16
CA PHE A 696 -21.80 13.59 15.46
C PHE A 696 -21.90 15.13 15.42
N ALA A 697 -21.19 15.78 14.51
CA ALA A 697 -21.23 17.23 14.32
C ALA A 697 -22.48 17.75 13.58
N ARG A 698 -23.41 16.87 13.17
CA ARG A 698 -24.67 17.25 12.49
C ARG A 698 -25.73 17.75 13.47
N PHE A 699 -25.68 17.32 14.72
CA PHE A 699 -26.52 17.87 15.77
C PHE A 699 -26.04 19.28 16.14
N ARG A 700 -26.89 20.28 15.91
CA ARG A 700 -26.60 21.71 16.14
C ARG A 700 -27.21 22.24 17.44
N ASN A 701 -28.14 21.51 18.02
CA ASN A 701 -28.73 21.79 19.31
C ASN A 701 -27.94 21.11 20.43
N GLU A 702 -27.79 21.79 21.56
CA GLU A 702 -27.36 21.17 22.80
C GLU A 702 -28.52 20.37 23.38
N ASP A 703 -28.33 19.07 23.52
CA ASP A 703 -29.31 18.17 24.13
C ASP A 703 -28.58 17.40 25.24
N PRO A 704 -28.79 17.76 26.53
CA PRO A 704 -28.02 17.20 27.64
C PRO A 704 -28.32 15.72 27.90
N ILE A 705 -29.44 15.19 27.41
CA ILE A 705 -29.78 13.77 27.55
C ILE A 705 -29.21 12.90 26.42
N ARG A 706 -28.72 13.50 25.32
CA ARG A 706 -28.22 12.78 24.16
C ARG A 706 -26.87 12.11 24.46
N LYS A 707 -26.80 10.81 24.19
CA LYS A 707 -25.56 10.01 24.22
C LYS A 707 -25.11 9.65 22.80
N ASN A 708 -23.82 9.77 22.56
CA ASN A 708 -23.20 9.42 21.29
C ASN A 708 -22.50 8.06 21.40
N TYR A 709 -22.79 7.13 20.49
CA TYR A 709 -22.22 5.80 20.48
C TYR A 709 -21.50 5.50 19.18
N PHE A 710 -20.30 4.92 19.28
CA PHE A 710 -19.51 4.47 18.14
C PHE A 710 -19.19 2.98 18.28
N TYR A 711 -19.84 2.16 17.46
CA TYR A 711 -19.53 0.73 17.35
C TYR A 711 -18.40 0.53 16.34
N TYR A 712 -17.23 0.16 16.84
CA TYR A 712 -16.00 0.02 16.08
C TYR A 712 -15.69 -1.45 15.76
N LYS A 713 -15.24 -1.69 14.53
CA LYS A 713 -14.72 -3.00 14.10
C LYS A 713 -13.21 -3.05 14.23
N GLU A 714 -12.73 -3.96 15.06
CA GLU A 714 -11.30 -4.13 15.34
C GLU A 714 -10.71 -5.29 14.52
N THR A 715 -9.58 -5.03 13.87
CA THR A 715 -8.80 -6.08 13.20
C THR A 715 -7.97 -6.89 14.19
N GLU A 716 -7.74 -8.18 13.91
CA GLU A 716 -6.86 -9.02 14.73
C GLU A 716 -5.40 -8.48 14.81
N ASP A 717 -4.88 -7.93 13.71
CA ASP A 717 -3.54 -7.34 13.68
C ASP A 717 -3.55 -5.94 14.31
N GLN A 718 -3.07 -5.85 15.54
CA GLN A 718 -2.86 -4.60 16.28
C GLN A 718 -1.36 -4.24 16.43
N THR A 719 -0.52 -4.74 15.51
CA THR A 719 0.93 -4.50 15.58
C THR A 719 1.27 -3.07 15.19
N LEU A 720 2.01 -2.36 16.06
CA LEU A 720 2.51 -1.02 15.78
C LEU A 720 3.55 -1.01 14.65
N ARG A 721 3.45 -0.03 13.76
CA ARG A 721 4.33 0.14 12.60
C ARG A 721 4.60 1.62 12.38
N SER A 722 5.87 2.00 12.23
CA SER A 722 6.23 3.35 11.82
C SER A 722 5.90 3.58 10.34
N TRP A 723 5.21 4.66 10.05
CA TRP A 723 4.89 5.08 8.68
C TRP A 723 4.52 6.55 8.63
N ASN A 724 5.07 7.29 7.66
CA ASN A 724 4.81 8.73 7.50
C ASN A 724 4.07 8.98 6.16
N PRO A 725 2.80 9.43 6.20
CA PRO A 725 2.01 9.69 4.98
C PRO A 725 2.63 10.76 4.08
N ASN A 726 3.21 11.82 4.65
CA ASN A 726 3.82 12.89 3.86
C ASN A 726 5.06 12.38 3.12
N TYR A 727 5.90 11.59 3.79
CA TYR A 727 7.06 10.98 3.15
C TYR A 727 6.64 10.01 2.04
N ALA A 728 5.65 9.15 2.30
CA ALA A 728 5.12 8.22 1.31
C ALA A 728 4.53 8.94 0.09
N PHE A 729 3.77 10.01 0.30
CA PHE A 729 3.23 10.86 -0.77
C PHE A 729 4.36 11.43 -1.65
N LEU A 730 5.38 12.04 -1.04
CA LEU A 730 6.49 12.66 -1.78
C LEU A 730 7.31 11.64 -2.58
N GLN A 731 7.57 10.46 -2.00
CA GLN A 731 8.30 9.39 -2.72
C GLN A 731 7.49 8.84 -3.89
N THR A 732 6.20 8.57 -3.70
CA THR A 732 5.34 8.07 -4.79
C THR A 732 5.17 9.12 -5.88
N LYS A 733 4.95 10.40 -5.52
CA LYS A 733 4.86 11.52 -6.48
C LYS A 733 6.14 11.64 -7.31
N LYS A 734 7.31 11.53 -6.68
CA LYS A 734 8.61 11.55 -7.39
C LYS A 734 8.72 10.43 -8.43
N ASN A 735 8.24 9.24 -8.11
CA ASN A 735 8.25 8.11 -9.04
C ASN A 735 7.27 8.32 -10.20
N LEU A 736 6.06 8.83 -9.93
CA LEU A 736 5.07 9.15 -10.97
C LEU A 736 5.57 10.24 -11.93
N ILE A 737 6.25 11.28 -11.41
CA ILE A 737 6.89 12.30 -12.26
C ILE A 737 7.98 11.68 -13.14
N ALA A 738 8.75 10.72 -12.62
CA ALA A 738 9.74 10.02 -13.43
C ALA A 738 9.10 9.15 -14.51
N ASP A 739 7.97 8.49 -14.23
CA ASP A 739 7.22 7.70 -15.20
C ASP A 739 6.69 8.58 -16.35
N ALA A 740 6.07 9.72 -16.02
CA ALA A 740 5.54 10.68 -17.01
C ALA A 740 6.63 11.27 -17.93
N LYS A 741 7.90 11.31 -17.49
CA LYS A 741 9.04 11.70 -18.34
C LYS A 741 9.49 10.59 -19.29
N ASN A 742 9.20 9.33 -18.96
CA ASN A 742 9.68 8.17 -19.71
C ASN A 742 8.70 7.67 -20.77
N PHE A 743 7.41 8.02 -20.69
CA PHE A 743 6.38 7.68 -21.68
C PHE A 743 5.08 8.47 -21.44
N ASN A 744 4.18 8.43 -22.43
CA ASN A 744 2.85 9.03 -22.31
C ASN A 744 1.93 8.20 -21.40
N VAL A 745 1.81 8.61 -20.15
CA VAL A 745 1.01 7.93 -19.11
C VAL A 745 -0.50 7.94 -19.36
N ASN A 746 -1.00 8.80 -20.26
CA ASN A 746 -2.42 8.93 -20.59
C ASN A 746 -2.84 8.20 -21.86
N ASP A 747 -1.87 7.73 -22.65
CA ASP A 747 -2.07 6.97 -23.90
C ASP A 747 -2.48 5.52 -23.59
N THR A 748 -3.61 5.33 -22.91
CA THR A 748 -4.23 4.04 -22.62
C THR A 748 -5.66 4.25 -22.15
N ASP A 749 -6.60 3.44 -22.64
CA ASP A 749 -7.95 3.37 -22.08
C ASP A 749 -8.18 2.08 -21.29
N LYS A 750 -7.14 1.24 -21.19
CA LYS A 750 -7.16 0.02 -20.40
C LYS A 750 -7.16 0.36 -18.92
N LYS A 751 -7.99 -0.37 -18.16
CA LYS A 751 -8.18 -0.19 -16.71
C LYS A 751 -7.57 -1.35 -15.92
N ASP A 752 -6.48 -1.94 -16.40
CA ASP A 752 -5.80 -3.07 -15.76
C ASP A 752 -5.14 -2.71 -14.42
N ASN A 753 -4.55 -3.68 -13.73
CA ASN A 753 -3.91 -3.48 -12.43
C ASN A 753 -2.63 -2.62 -12.49
N ALA A 754 -1.94 -2.58 -13.62
CA ALA A 754 -0.73 -1.77 -13.82
C ALA A 754 -1.03 -0.34 -14.31
N SER A 755 -2.26 -0.07 -14.76
CA SER A 755 -2.69 1.27 -15.20
C SER A 755 -2.60 2.31 -14.09
N THR A 756 -1.97 3.44 -14.42
CA THR A 756 -1.78 4.60 -13.53
C THR A 756 -2.47 5.87 -14.03
N LYS A 757 -3.20 5.82 -15.16
CA LYS A 757 -3.84 6.99 -15.80
C LYS A 757 -4.65 7.88 -14.85
N TYR A 758 -5.34 7.28 -13.88
CA TYR A 758 -6.14 8.03 -12.90
C TYR A 758 -5.33 8.91 -11.95
N LEU A 759 -4.01 8.67 -11.83
CA LEU A 759 -3.06 9.48 -11.05
C LEU A 759 -2.51 10.66 -11.85
N TYR A 760 -3.01 10.91 -13.06
CA TYR A 760 -2.56 12.01 -13.91
C TYR A 760 -3.74 12.84 -14.42
N TYR A 761 -3.49 14.13 -14.62
CA TYR A 761 -4.30 15.03 -15.43
C TYR A 761 -4.01 14.81 -16.92
N GLU A 762 -4.84 15.33 -17.82
CA GLU A 762 -4.68 15.16 -19.28
C GLU A 762 -3.32 15.68 -19.80
N ASN A 763 -2.76 16.72 -19.16
CA ASN A 763 -1.42 17.25 -19.44
C ASN A 763 -0.28 16.43 -18.81
N SER A 764 -0.54 15.19 -18.35
CA SER A 764 0.42 14.28 -17.72
C SER A 764 1.02 14.76 -16.39
N PHE A 765 0.54 15.86 -15.80
CA PHE A 765 0.89 16.20 -14.43
C PHE A 765 0.20 15.26 -13.43
N VAL A 766 0.88 14.97 -12.31
CA VAL A 766 0.34 14.12 -11.26
C VAL A 766 -0.92 14.76 -10.64
N ASN A 767 -1.99 13.99 -10.57
CA ASN A 767 -3.19 14.31 -9.81
C ASN A 767 -2.93 14.08 -8.31
N ASP A 768 -2.45 15.14 -7.65
CA ASP A 768 -2.08 15.14 -6.24
C ASP A 768 -3.25 14.75 -5.31
N TYR A 769 -4.50 15.05 -5.68
CA TYR A 769 -5.68 14.72 -4.89
C TYR A 769 -5.99 13.23 -4.92
N ALA A 770 -5.90 12.60 -6.10
CA ALA A 770 -6.06 11.15 -6.25
C ALA A 770 -4.94 10.39 -5.53
N LEU A 771 -3.70 10.86 -5.63
CA LEU A 771 -2.57 10.29 -4.90
C LEU A 771 -2.76 10.42 -3.39
N ALA A 772 -3.17 11.59 -2.90
CA ALA A 772 -3.43 11.79 -1.48
C ALA A 772 -4.51 10.85 -0.95
N TYR A 773 -5.56 10.58 -1.72
CA TYR A 773 -6.58 9.60 -1.36
C TYR A 773 -6.00 8.19 -1.18
N ASP A 774 -5.18 7.72 -2.11
CA ASP A 774 -4.57 6.38 -2.03
C ASP A 774 -3.60 6.25 -0.83
N ILE A 775 -2.83 7.31 -0.55
CA ILE A 775 -1.92 7.38 0.61
C ILE A 775 -2.71 7.45 1.92
N ALA A 776 -3.76 8.28 2.02
CA ALA A 776 -4.62 8.36 3.19
C ALA A 776 -5.30 7.02 3.49
N LYS A 777 -5.86 6.37 2.47
CA LYS A 777 -6.47 5.04 2.64
C LYS A 777 -5.48 4.01 3.15
N SER A 778 -4.24 4.03 2.63
CA SER A 778 -3.17 3.16 3.10
C SER A 778 -2.82 3.45 4.57
N PHE A 779 -2.70 4.73 4.94
CA PHE A 779 -2.37 5.18 6.29
C PHE A 779 -3.37 4.65 7.33
N PHE A 780 -4.65 4.96 7.16
CA PHE A 780 -5.70 4.58 8.10
C PHE A 780 -5.90 3.06 8.14
N SER A 781 -5.66 2.36 7.02
CA SER A 781 -5.71 0.90 6.98
C SER A 781 -4.64 0.18 7.83
N MET A 782 -3.62 0.92 8.29
CA MET A 782 -2.51 0.42 9.12
C MET A 782 -2.59 0.91 10.57
N MET A 783 -3.66 1.63 10.95
CA MET A 783 -3.85 2.08 12.32
C MET A 783 -4.32 0.94 13.21
N THR A 784 -3.74 0.88 14.40
CA THR A 784 -4.31 0.16 15.53
C THR A 784 -5.50 0.91 16.11
N LYS A 785 -6.33 0.25 16.92
CA LYS A 785 -7.44 0.90 17.63
C LYS A 785 -6.97 2.12 18.43
N GLN A 786 -5.85 1.99 19.15
CA GLN A 786 -5.29 3.05 19.98
C GLN A 786 -4.76 4.24 19.14
N GLU A 787 -4.14 3.97 17.98
CA GLU A 787 -3.76 5.03 17.04
C GLU A 787 -4.99 5.75 16.48
N TYR A 788 -6.07 5.03 16.17
CA TYR A 788 -7.31 5.61 15.66
C TYR A 788 -7.99 6.53 16.70
N ILE A 789 -8.11 6.06 17.95
CA ILE A 789 -8.64 6.86 19.07
C ILE A 789 -7.81 8.13 19.26
N GLN A 790 -6.48 7.99 19.32
CA GLN A 790 -5.58 9.12 19.49
C GLN A 790 -5.70 10.13 18.32
N PHE A 791 -5.88 9.64 17.08
CA PHE A 791 -6.07 10.50 15.93
C PHE A 791 -7.35 11.34 16.04
N LEU A 792 -8.47 10.73 16.45
CA LEU A 792 -9.74 11.45 16.66
C LEU A 792 -9.63 12.52 17.75
N GLN A 793 -9.01 12.17 18.88
CA GLN A 793 -8.82 13.08 20.02
C GLN A 793 -7.90 14.27 19.69
N LEU A 794 -6.78 14.01 19.00
CA LEU A 794 -5.82 15.07 18.66
C LEU A 794 -6.35 16.06 17.61
N ASN A 795 -7.17 15.59 16.68
CA ASN A 795 -7.45 16.35 15.46
C ASN A 795 -8.91 16.80 15.33
N TYR A 796 -9.88 16.08 15.91
CA TYR A 796 -11.31 16.27 15.61
C TYR A 796 -12.16 16.67 16.82
N ASN A 797 -11.57 17.10 17.94
CA ASN A 797 -12.33 17.52 19.14
C ASN A 797 -13.39 16.48 19.57
N ILE A 798 -13.04 15.19 19.49
CA ILE A 798 -13.85 14.07 19.98
C ILE A 798 -13.13 13.50 21.18
N ASN A 799 -13.85 13.30 22.27
CA ASN A 799 -13.35 12.53 23.40
C ASN A 799 -13.96 11.12 23.36
N ILE A 800 -13.10 10.10 23.28
CA ILE A 800 -13.51 8.70 23.23
C ILE A 800 -13.53 8.11 24.64
N ILE A 801 -14.68 7.54 25.01
CA ILE A 801 -14.88 6.82 26.27
C ILE A 801 -15.05 5.34 25.89
N GLU A 802 -14.04 4.50 26.13
CA GLU A 802 -14.12 3.07 25.81
C GLU A 802 -15.06 2.35 26.80
N ASP A 803 -16.13 1.74 26.29
CA ASP A 803 -16.99 0.84 27.06
C ASP A 803 -16.49 -0.61 26.91
N LYS A 804 -15.95 -1.13 28.02
CA LYS A 804 -15.43 -2.50 28.11
C LYS A 804 -16.42 -3.48 28.72
N LYS A 805 -17.59 -3.02 29.18
CA LYS A 805 -18.57 -3.84 29.92
C LYS A 805 -19.70 -4.35 29.01
N ASN A 806 -19.77 -3.90 27.77
CA ASN A 806 -20.82 -4.32 26.83
C ASN A 806 -20.74 -5.83 26.54
N ILE A 807 -21.78 -6.57 26.94
CA ILE A 807 -21.93 -8.00 26.66
C ILE A 807 -22.66 -8.15 25.32
N CYS A 808 -22.08 -8.91 24.39
CA CYS A 808 -22.67 -9.17 23.09
C CYS A 808 -23.78 -10.24 23.22
N THR A 809 -25.04 -9.87 23.03
CA THR A 809 -26.18 -10.80 23.01
C THR A 809 -26.54 -11.18 21.58
N ASP A 810 -26.66 -12.47 21.26
CA ASP A 810 -27.01 -12.84 19.89
C ASP A 810 -28.48 -12.60 19.58
N PHE A 811 -28.78 -12.26 18.31
CA PHE A 811 -30.14 -12.03 17.82
C PHE A 811 -30.45 -12.99 16.69
N ASP A 812 -31.62 -13.63 16.79
CA ASP A 812 -32.19 -14.35 15.67
C ASP A 812 -32.50 -13.35 14.54
N THR A 813 -32.03 -13.70 13.35
CA THR A 813 -32.13 -12.92 12.11
C THR A 813 -32.49 -13.84 10.94
N THR A 814 -33.11 -14.99 11.23
CA THR A 814 -33.39 -16.04 10.25
C THR A 814 -34.40 -15.57 9.21
N GLU A 815 -35.46 -14.88 9.62
CA GLU A 815 -36.51 -14.40 8.71
C GLU A 815 -35.99 -13.34 7.72
N SER A 816 -35.30 -12.29 8.21
CA SER A 816 -34.71 -11.29 7.29
C SER A 816 -33.69 -11.91 6.33
N LYS A 817 -32.94 -12.94 6.76
CA LYS A 817 -32.05 -13.71 5.87
C LYS A 817 -32.83 -14.50 4.83
N GLU A 818 -33.93 -15.14 5.22
CA GLU A 818 -34.77 -15.94 4.34
C GLU A 818 -35.48 -15.08 3.29
N GLN A 819 -36.07 -13.95 3.69
CA GLN A 819 -36.70 -13.01 2.76
C GLN A 819 -35.67 -12.37 1.82
N THR A 820 -34.47 -12.05 2.32
CA THR A 820 -33.36 -11.57 1.45
C THR A 820 -32.95 -12.65 0.44
N LYS A 821 -32.96 -13.93 0.84
CA LYS A 821 -32.63 -15.05 -0.04
C LYS A 821 -33.71 -15.23 -1.11
N GLN A 822 -34.99 -15.20 -0.74
CA GLN A 822 -36.11 -15.28 -1.68
C GLN A 822 -36.08 -14.12 -2.69
N ASN A 823 -35.88 -12.89 -2.24
CA ASN A 823 -35.77 -11.74 -3.13
C ASN A 823 -34.61 -11.88 -4.12
N LYS A 824 -33.45 -12.39 -3.67
CA LYS A 824 -32.32 -12.70 -4.57
C LYS A 824 -32.66 -13.77 -5.61
N ILE A 825 -33.46 -14.77 -5.23
CA ILE A 825 -33.92 -15.79 -6.18
C ILE A 825 -34.84 -15.16 -7.23
N LEU A 826 -35.80 -14.33 -6.81
CA LEU A 826 -36.70 -13.61 -7.74
C LEU A 826 -35.93 -12.72 -8.73
N ILE A 827 -34.92 -11.98 -8.25
CA ILE A 827 -34.05 -11.18 -9.11
C ILE A 827 -33.33 -12.05 -10.14
N ALA A 828 -32.74 -13.18 -9.72
CA ALA A 828 -32.01 -14.07 -10.63
C ALA A 828 -32.92 -14.73 -11.67
N ILE A 829 -34.10 -15.21 -11.26
CA ILE A 829 -35.08 -15.81 -12.17
C ILE A 829 -35.51 -14.80 -13.24
N ASN A 830 -35.91 -13.59 -12.82
CA ASN A 830 -36.35 -12.57 -13.76
C ASN A 830 -35.19 -12.08 -14.65
N TRP A 831 -33.97 -11.99 -14.12
CA TRP A 831 -32.80 -11.66 -14.95
C TRP A 831 -32.50 -12.72 -16.02
N LEU A 832 -32.61 -14.02 -15.68
CA LEU A 832 -32.28 -15.11 -16.59
C LEU A 832 -33.39 -15.43 -17.60
N HIS A 833 -34.66 -15.32 -17.19
CA HIS A 833 -35.80 -15.78 -17.98
C HIS A 833 -36.63 -14.63 -18.57
N ASN A 834 -36.64 -13.45 -17.94
CA ASN A 834 -37.47 -12.30 -18.33
C ASN A 834 -36.60 -11.04 -18.59
N LYS A 835 -35.39 -11.23 -19.15
CA LYS A 835 -34.37 -10.17 -19.27
C LYS A 835 -34.87 -8.95 -20.04
N ASP A 836 -35.54 -9.16 -21.18
CA ASP A 836 -36.04 -8.07 -22.03
C ASP A 836 -37.09 -7.21 -21.30
N GLU A 837 -37.93 -7.84 -20.49
CA GLU A 837 -38.94 -7.16 -19.69
C GLU A 837 -38.32 -6.40 -18.51
N VAL A 838 -37.34 -7.01 -17.82
CA VAL A 838 -36.54 -6.35 -16.80
C VAL A 838 -35.82 -5.12 -17.37
N LEU A 839 -35.22 -5.23 -18.56
CA LEU A 839 -34.54 -4.11 -19.22
C LEU A 839 -35.53 -3.03 -19.65
N SER A 840 -36.74 -3.39 -20.09
CA SER A 840 -37.81 -2.44 -20.41
C SER A 840 -38.27 -1.67 -19.17
N ALA A 841 -38.51 -2.35 -18.05
CA ALA A 841 -38.79 -1.71 -16.77
C ALA A 841 -37.64 -0.81 -16.31
N LEU A 842 -36.39 -1.29 -16.41
CA LEU A 842 -35.20 -0.54 -16.03
C LEU A 842 -35.04 0.74 -16.87
N TYR A 843 -35.32 0.68 -18.18
CA TYR A 843 -35.30 1.84 -19.07
C TYR A 843 -36.30 2.92 -18.65
N VAL A 844 -37.49 2.51 -18.21
CA VAL A 844 -38.54 3.44 -17.73
C VAL A 844 -38.14 4.07 -16.40
N ILE A 845 -37.64 3.28 -15.45
CA ILE A 845 -37.48 3.68 -14.04
C ILE A 845 -36.12 4.36 -13.76
N THR A 846 -35.04 4.02 -14.46
CA THR A 846 -33.70 4.54 -14.14
C THR A 846 -33.55 6.04 -14.47
N ASP A 847 -32.99 6.79 -13.51
CA ASP A 847 -32.57 8.18 -13.69
C ASP A 847 -31.14 8.28 -14.28
N ASN A 848 -30.43 7.16 -14.46
CA ASN A 848 -29.07 7.15 -14.99
C ASN A 848 -29.07 7.23 -16.52
N LEU A 849 -28.86 8.44 -17.06
CA LEU A 849 -28.88 8.70 -18.51
C LEU A 849 -27.87 7.87 -19.31
N GLU A 850 -26.69 7.57 -18.76
CA GLU A 850 -25.70 6.73 -19.48
C GLU A 850 -26.16 5.28 -19.56
N LEU A 851 -26.74 4.76 -18.47
CA LEU A 851 -27.27 3.41 -18.42
C LEU A 851 -28.55 3.29 -19.26
N LYS A 852 -29.41 4.29 -19.25
CA LYS A 852 -30.60 4.35 -20.10
C LYS A 852 -30.24 4.31 -21.58
N LYS A 853 -29.16 4.98 -21.98
CA LYS A 853 -28.64 4.95 -23.37
C LYS A 853 -28.04 3.61 -23.77
N SER A 854 -27.61 2.76 -22.83
CA SER A 854 -27.10 1.43 -23.16
C SER A 854 -28.21 0.38 -23.30
N ILE A 855 -29.43 0.68 -22.84
CA ILE A 855 -30.58 -0.22 -22.98
C ILE A 855 -31.25 0.05 -24.33
N ALA A 856 -31.38 -0.99 -25.16
CA ALA A 856 -32.15 -0.91 -26.39
C ALA A 856 -33.63 -0.66 -26.07
N TYR A 857 -34.22 0.37 -26.68
CA TYR A 857 -35.65 0.62 -26.55
C TYR A 857 -36.41 -0.36 -27.45
N ILE A 858 -37.07 -1.35 -26.84
CA ILE A 858 -37.82 -2.40 -27.55
C ILE A 858 -39.34 -2.18 -27.56
N GLY A 859 -39.83 -1.07 -26.98
CA GLY A 859 -41.26 -0.72 -26.98
C GLY A 859 -42.16 -1.61 -26.11
N LEU A 860 -41.60 -2.51 -25.32
CA LEU A 860 -42.33 -3.43 -24.45
C LEU A 860 -42.78 -2.71 -23.16
N GLN A 861 -44.06 -2.83 -22.82
CA GLN A 861 -44.60 -2.36 -21.54
C GLN A 861 -44.44 -3.48 -20.51
N PRO A 862 -43.62 -3.30 -19.46
CA PRO A 862 -43.41 -4.34 -18.46
C PRO A 862 -44.67 -4.57 -17.63
N ILE A 863 -44.98 -5.83 -17.31
CA ILE A 863 -46.07 -6.17 -16.39
C ILE A 863 -45.79 -5.60 -15.00
N ASP A 864 -46.86 -5.29 -14.27
CA ASP A 864 -46.79 -4.61 -12.96
C ASP A 864 -45.88 -5.35 -11.96
N ASP A 865 -45.88 -6.67 -11.95
CA ASP A 865 -45.04 -7.47 -11.05
C ASP A 865 -43.54 -7.30 -11.33
N VAL A 866 -43.13 -7.33 -12.61
CA VAL A 866 -41.73 -7.11 -13.00
C VAL A 866 -41.35 -5.65 -12.79
N TYR A 867 -42.24 -4.72 -13.12
CA TYR A 867 -42.04 -3.30 -12.88
C TYR A 867 -41.79 -3.01 -11.39
N ASN A 868 -42.62 -3.56 -10.50
CA ASN A 868 -42.50 -3.40 -9.06
C ASN A 868 -41.22 -4.05 -8.52
N LEU A 869 -40.90 -5.28 -8.98
CA LEU A 869 -39.65 -5.96 -8.61
C LEU A 869 -38.42 -5.14 -8.99
N VAL A 870 -38.40 -4.58 -10.20
CA VAL A 870 -37.30 -3.74 -10.69
C VAL A 870 -37.24 -2.43 -9.93
N SER A 871 -38.38 -1.80 -9.65
CA SER A 871 -38.45 -0.58 -8.84
C SER A 871 -37.86 -0.78 -7.44
N ASP A 872 -38.29 -1.83 -6.75
CA ASP A 872 -37.85 -2.15 -5.38
C ASP A 872 -36.37 -2.55 -5.31
N ASN A 873 -35.83 -3.08 -6.40
CA ASN A 873 -34.44 -3.56 -6.51
C ASN A 873 -33.62 -2.79 -7.54
N LEU A 874 -34.00 -1.54 -7.85
CA LEU A 874 -33.48 -0.75 -8.97
C LEU A 874 -31.96 -0.79 -9.05
N LYS A 875 -31.30 -0.59 -7.90
CA LYS A 875 -29.83 -0.54 -7.87
C LYS A 875 -29.16 -1.86 -8.22
N THR A 876 -29.77 -2.98 -7.82
CA THR A 876 -29.25 -4.32 -8.15
C THR A 876 -29.35 -4.57 -9.65
N PHE A 877 -30.48 -4.21 -10.27
CA PHE A 877 -30.67 -4.36 -11.72
C PHE A 877 -29.80 -3.40 -12.54
N GLU A 878 -29.63 -2.15 -12.09
CA GLU A 878 -28.65 -1.22 -12.67
C GLU A 878 -27.23 -1.82 -12.66
N ASP A 879 -26.82 -2.39 -11.53
CA ASP A 879 -25.50 -2.98 -11.40
C ASP A 879 -25.36 -4.26 -12.25
N LEU A 880 -26.40 -5.10 -12.37
CA LEU A 880 -26.41 -6.26 -13.26
C LEU A 880 -26.22 -5.85 -14.73
N HIS A 881 -27.04 -4.93 -15.26
CA HIS A 881 -26.94 -4.49 -16.65
C HIS A 881 -25.61 -3.77 -16.94
N LYS A 882 -25.19 -2.86 -16.06
CA LYS A 882 -23.91 -2.17 -16.20
C LYS A 882 -22.71 -3.13 -16.25
N ASN A 883 -22.75 -4.19 -15.44
CA ASN A 883 -21.68 -5.18 -15.44
C ASN A 883 -21.79 -6.14 -16.63
N SER A 884 -23.00 -6.42 -17.13
CA SER A 884 -23.23 -7.19 -18.37
C SER A 884 -22.51 -6.54 -19.53
N GLU A 885 -22.86 -5.28 -19.81
CA GLU A 885 -22.25 -4.43 -20.84
C GLU A 885 -20.72 -4.38 -20.74
N ARG A 886 -20.21 -4.29 -19.51
CA ARG A 886 -18.77 -4.20 -19.28
C ARG A 886 -18.04 -5.52 -19.56
N LEU A 887 -18.67 -6.66 -19.27
CA LEU A 887 -18.12 -7.99 -19.53
C LEU A 887 -18.19 -8.32 -21.03
N GLU A 888 -19.30 -7.98 -21.69
CA GLU A 888 -19.48 -8.14 -23.14
C GLU A 888 -18.41 -7.36 -23.92
N ARG A 889 -18.16 -6.08 -23.54
CA ARG A 889 -17.09 -5.27 -24.13
C ARG A 889 -15.68 -5.81 -23.88
N LEU A 890 -15.50 -6.70 -22.90
CA LEU A 890 -14.23 -7.38 -22.63
C LEU A 890 -14.14 -8.75 -23.33
N GLY A 891 -15.12 -9.08 -24.18
CA GLY A 891 -15.14 -10.32 -24.97
C GLY A 891 -15.57 -11.56 -24.16
N VAL A 892 -16.35 -11.38 -23.09
CA VAL A 892 -16.91 -12.52 -22.33
C VAL A 892 -18.16 -13.04 -23.02
N ASN A 893 -18.17 -14.32 -23.39
CA ASN A 893 -19.29 -14.93 -24.11
C ASN A 893 -20.47 -15.33 -23.18
N ASP A 894 -20.21 -15.92 -22.01
CA ASP A 894 -21.25 -16.29 -21.03
C ASP A 894 -21.22 -15.32 -19.84
N VAL A 895 -21.76 -14.13 -20.06
CA VAL A 895 -21.80 -13.05 -19.07
C VAL A 895 -22.67 -13.42 -17.88
N ASP A 896 -23.81 -14.09 -18.13
CA ASP A 896 -24.77 -14.40 -17.08
C ASP A 896 -24.23 -15.42 -16.06
N SER A 897 -23.28 -16.30 -16.41
CA SER A 897 -22.62 -17.16 -15.40
C SER A 897 -21.65 -16.42 -14.47
N ILE A 898 -21.23 -15.21 -14.83
CA ILE A 898 -20.44 -14.33 -13.97
C ILE A 898 -21.34 -13.46 -13.09
N LEU A 899 -22.53 -13.10 -13.59
CA LEU A 899 -23.48 -12.25 -12.88
C LEU A 899 -24.41 -13.05 -11.94
N ILE A 900 -24.81 -14.27 -12.34
CA ILE A 900 -25.76 -15.11 -11.64
C ILE A 900 -25.14 -16.48 -11.34
N ASP A 901 -25.25 -16.92 -10.09
CA ASP A 901 -24.95 -18.29 -9.70
C ASP A 901 -26.11 -19.17 -10.16
N LYS A 902 -25.97 -19.79 -11.33
CA LYS A 902 -26.99 -20.66 -11.95
C LYS A 902 -27.32 -21.87 -11.07
N THR A 903 -26.41 -22.31 -10.18
CA THR A 903 -26.68 -23.45 -9.28
C THR A 903 -27.52 -23.06 -8.06
N LYS A 904 -27.29 -21.85 -7.51
CA LYS A 904 -28.02 -21.34 -6.34
C LYS A 904 -29.14 -20.38 -6.71
N ILE A 905 -29.32 -20.11 -8.00
CA ILE A 905 -30.28 -19.18 -8.59
C ILE A 905 -30.28 -17.85 -7.82
N LYS A 906 -29.14 -17.16 -7.81
CA LYS A 906 -29.02 -15.85 -7.14
C LYS A 906 -27.95 -14.98 -7.78
N PRO A 907 -28.05 -13.64 -7.69
CA PRO A 907 -26.97 -12.76 -8.10
C PRO A 907 -25.68 -13.04 -7.34
N ILE A 908 -24.57 -13.06 -8.08
CA ILE A 908 -23.23 -13.16 -7.53
C ILE A 908 -22.88 -11.84 -6.84
N ASP A 909 -22.13 -11.94 -5.73
CA ASP A 909 -21.72 -10.75 -4.99
C ASP A 909 -20.90 -9.79 -5.86
N ILE A 910 -21.20 -8.49 -5.74
CA ILE A 910 -20.56 -7.43 -6.55
C ILE A 910 -19.03 -7.42 -6.40
N ARG A 911 -18.47 -7.87 -5.27
CA ARG A 911 -17.01 -7.98 -5.10
C ARG A 911 -16.43 -9.08 -6.00
N THR A 912 -17.14 -10.19 -6.15
CA THR A 912 -16.76 -11.29 -7.04
C THR A 912 -16.90 -10.88 -8.50
N ILE A 913 -17.99 -10.21 -8.88
CA ILE A 913 -18.17 -9.66 -10.23
C ILE A 913 -17.03 -8.68 -10.57
N ASN A 914 -16.70 -7.76 -9.66
CA ASN A 914 -15.59 -6.81 -9.86
C ASN A 914 -14.21 -7.49 -9.98
N ARG A 915 -13.99 -8.63 -9.33
CA ARG A 915 -12.78 -9.45 -9.50
C ARG A 915 -12.72 -10.04 -10.90
N SER A 916 -13.80 -10.65 -11.38
CA SER A 916 -13.90 -11.21 -12.73
C SER A 916 -13.68 -10.15 -13.79
N ILE A 917 -14.34 -8.99 -13.67
CA ILE A 917 -14.13 -7.86 -14.57
C ILE A 917 -12.65 -7.43 -14.55
N LYS A 918 -12.00 -7.37 -13.38
CA LYS A 918 -10.59 -6.99 -13.31
C LYS A 918 -9.68 -8.03 -13.98
N LEU A 919 -9.97 -9.32 -13.80
CA LEU A 919 -9.28 -10.40 -14.49
C LEU A 919 -9.34 -10.20 -16.00
N TYR A 920 -10.53 -10.03 -16.58
CA TYR A 920 -10.69 -9.82 -18.02
C TYR A 920 -10.05 -8.52 -18.51
N GLN A 921 -10.02 -7.45 -17.70
CA GLN A 921 -9.26 -6.23 -18.04
C GLN A 921 -7.75 -6.47 -18.12
N ASN A 922 -7.19 -7.31 -17.25
CA ASN A 922 -5.78 -7.69 -17.32
C ASN A 922 -5.51 -8.57 -18.54
N ILE A 923 -6.39 -9.54 -18.83
CA ILE A 923 -6.29 -10.42 -20.00
C ILE A 923 -6.34 -9.60 -21.29
N ASP A 924 -7.31 -8.68 -21.40
CA ASP A 924 -7.44 -7.79 -22.56
C ASP A 924 -6.19 -6.92 -22.76
N THR A 925 -5.55 -6.46 -21.68
CA THR A 925 -4.28 -5.72 -21.80
C THR A 925 -3.11 -6.60 -22.27
N ILE A 926 -3.08 -7.87 -21.86
CA ILE A 926 -2.04 -8.81 -22.28
C ILE A 926 -2.23 -9.25 -23.73
N ASN A 927 -3.47 -9.55 -24.12
CA ASN A 927 -3.79 -10.13 -25.42
C ASN A 927 -3.96 -9.05 -26.50
N ASN A 928 -4.54 -7.90 -26.16
CA ASN A 928 -4.88 -6.83 -27.11
C ASN A 928 -4.31 -5.45 -26.68
N PRO A 929 -2.97 -5.30 -26.57
CA PRO A 929 -2.35 -3.99 -26.31
C PRO A 929 -2.45 -3.09 -27.56
N ASN A 930 -3.02 -1.89 -27.41
CA ASN A 930 -3.25 -0.98 -28.55
C ASN A 930 -2.24 0.18 -28.58
N THR A 931 -1.66 0.52 -27.43
CA THR A 931 -0.79 1.69 -27.26
C THR A 931 0.58 1.29 -26.71
N LYS A 932 1.57 2.20 -26.78
CA LYS A 932 2.89 1.97 -26.16
C LYS A 932 2.80 1.78 -24.65
N THR A 933 1.81 2.40 -24.00
CA THR A 933 1.58 2.25 -22.56
C THR A 933 0.94 0.90 -22.24
N ASP A 934 0.03 0.41 -23.09
CA ASP A 934 -0.53 -0.94 -22.94
C ASP A 934 0.57 -2.01 -23.06
N GLU A 935 1.49 -1.87 -24.02
CA GLU A 935 2.64 -2.78 -24.16
C GLU A 935 3.55 -2.80 -22.92
N LYS A 936 3.74 -1.64 -22.28
CA LYS A 936 4.47 -1.56 -21.01
C LYS A 936 3.69 -2.24 -19.88
N ASN A 937 2.38 -2.06 -19.81
CA ASN A 937 1.53 -2.69 -18.78
C ASN A 937 1.49 -4.21 -18.98
N LYS A 938 1.31 -4.70 -20.21
CA LYS A 938 1.46 -6.10 -20.59
C LYS A 938 2.78 -6.68 -20.12
N THR A 939 3.89 -6.00 -20.41
CA THR A 939 5.23 -6.43 -19.98
C THR A 939 5.31 -6.56 -18.44
N LYS A 940 4.72 -5.63 -17.69
CA LYS A 940 4.67 -5.71 -16.22
C LYS A 940 3.84 -6.91 -15.76
N LEU A 941 2.64 -7.11 -16.31
CA LEU A 941 1.76 -8.21 -15.96
C LEU A 941 2.41 -9.58 -16.26
N LEU A 942 3.05 -9.74 -17.42
CA LEU A 942 3.75 -10.98 -17.79
C LEU A 942 4.96 -11.25 -16.89
N LYS A 943 5.75 -10.21 -16.56
CA LYS A 943 6.86 -10.36 -15.59
C LYS A 943 6.37 -10.76 -14.21
N PHE A 944 5.24 -10.20 -13.75
CA PHE A 944 4.61 -10.61 -12.50
C PHE A 944 4.25 -12.09 -12.52
N LEU A 945 3.56 -12.56 -13.57
CA LEU A 945 3.18 -13.96 -13.72
C LEU A 945 4.38 -14.90 -13.70
N ALA A 946 5.44 -14.56 -14.44
CA ALA A 946 6.66 -15.36 -14.51
C ALA A 946 7.35 -15.50 -13.15
N GLU A 947 7.39 -14.43 -12.35
CA GLU A 947 7.99 -14.48 -10.99
C GLU A 947 7.06 -15.15 -9.97
N ALA A 948 5.75 -14.92 -10.07
CA ALA A 948 4.76 -15.52 -9.19
C ALA A 948 4.69 -17.05 -9.34
N LYS A 949 4.80 -17.58 -10.57
CA LYS A 949 4.87 -19.03 -10.85
C LYS A 949 6.07 -19.71 -10.16
N LYS A 950 7.15 -18.99 -9.86
CA LYS A 950 8.36 -19.52 -9.19
C LYS A 950 8.24 -19.56 -7.67
N LEU A 951 7.17 -19.02 -7.09
CA LEU A 951 7.01 -18.95 -5.64
C LEU A 951 6.66 -20.33 -5.06
N LYS A 952 7.49 -20.81 -4.13
CA LYS A 952 7.19 -22.02 -3.34
C LYS A 952 5.93 -21.90 -2.49
N THR A 953 5.58 -20.68 -2.10
CA THR A 953 4.38 -20.38 -1.30
C THR A 953 3.69 -19.15 -1.86
N VAL A 954 2.48 -19.35 -2.38
CA VAL A 954 1.65 -18.29 -2.93
C VAL A 954 0.73 -17.78 -1.83
N ASN A 955 1.01 -16.57 -1.33
CA ASN A 955 0.16 -15.89 -0.36
C ASN A 955 0.22 -14.38 -0.56
N LYS A 956 -0.59 -13.64 0.20
CA LYS A 956 -0.70 -12.17 0.10
C LYS A 956 0.65 -11.46 0.19
N THR A 957 1.52 -11.88 1.10
CA THR A 957 2.82 -11.24 1.32
C THR A 957 3.78 -11.52 0.17
N THR A 958 3.85 -12.77 -0.29
CA THR A 958 4.76 -13.17 -1.36
C THR A 958 4.36 -12.58 -2.71
N LEU A 959 3.06 -12.61 -3.06
CA LEU A 959 2.58 -12.00 -4.31
C LEU A 959 2.78 -10.49 -4.34
N PHE A 960 2.44 -9.77 -3.27
CA PHE A 960 2.65 -8.33 -3.23
C PHE A 960 4.13 -7.96 -3.29
N LYS A 961 5.02 -8.77 -2.69
CA LYS A 961 6.46 -8.54 -2.81
C LYS A 961 6.92 -8.61 -4.28
N GLU A 962 6.44 -9.59 -5.05
CA GLU A 962 6.76 -9.68 -6.48
C GLU A 962 6.14 -8.55 -7.29
N TRP A 963 4.88 -8.18 -7.00
CA TRP A 963 4.22 -7.04 -7.63
C TRP A 963 4.99 -5.72 -7.40
N TYR A 964 5.43 -5.46 -6.17
CA TYR A 964 6.15 -4.23 -5.83
C TYR A 964 7.53 -4.11 -6.48
N LYS A 965 8.18 -5.23 -6.83
CA LYS A 965 9.45 -5.18 -7.59
C LYS A 965 9.27 -4.55 -8.97
N LEU A 966 8.07 -4.63 -9.54
CA LEU A 966 7.75 -4.13 -10.88
C LEU A 966 7.44 -2.62 -10.89
N ARG A 967 7.60 -1.93 -9.75
CA ARG A 967 7.41 -0.48 -9.58
C ARG A 967 6.06 0.01 -10.10
N CYS A 968 5.00 -0.74 -9.82
CA CYS A 968 3.65 -0.25 -10.07
C CYS A 968 3.32 0.82 -9.03
N ASN A 969 3.47 2.10 -9.39
CA ASN A 969 3.07 3.24 -8.58
C ASN A 969 1.53 3.41 -8.50
N SER A 970 0.77 2.47 -9.09
CA SER A 970 -0.69 2.41 -9.01
C SER A 970 -1.16 2.04 -7.61
N LYS A 971 -2.44 2.29 -7.33
CA LYS A 971 -3.17 1.72 -6.19
C LYS A 971 -2.86 0.24 -6.10
N ASN A 972 -2.44 -0.20 -4.90
CA ASN A 972 -2.17 -1.61 -4.62
C ASN A 972 -3.34 -2.46 -5.11
N PRO A 973 -3.14 -3.34 -6.12
CA PRO A 973 -4.19 -4.22 -6.58
C PRO A 973 -4.65 -5.08 -5.40
N SER A 974 -5.91 -5.54 -5.44
CA SER A 974 -6.35 -6.49 -4.43
C SER A 974 -5.52 -7.78 -4.55
N TYR A 975 -5.25 -8.44 -3.43
CA TYR A 975 -4.61 -9.77 -3.43
C TYR A 975 -5.36 -10.72 -4.37
N TYR A 976 -6.68 -10.68 -4.31
CA TYR A 976 -7.56 -11.50 -5.12
C TYR A 976 -7.41 -11.21 -6.63
N ASN A 977 -7.22 -9.95 -7.03
CA ASN A 977 -7.03 -9.62 -8.44
C ASN A 977 -5.73 -10.22 -9.01
N LEU A 978 -4.70 -10.36 -8.16
CA LEU A 978 -3.41 -10.93 -8.56
C LEU A 978 -3.45 -12.45 -8.59
N ILE A 979 -4.07 -13.08 -7.59
CA ILE A 979 -4.21 -14.54 -7.57
C ILE A 979 -5.14 -15.03 -8.69
N ASP A 980 -6.26 -14.34 -8.96
CA ASP A 980 -7.18 -14.71 -10.04
C ASP A 980 -6.47 -14.69 -11.41
N LEU A 981 -5.61 -13.69 -11.64
CA LEU A 981 -4.80 -13.61 -12.85
C LEU A 981 -3.76 -14.74 -12.92
N LEU A 982 -3.11 -15.08 -11.81
CA LEU A 982 -2.16 -16.18 -11.75
C LEU A 982 -2.85 -17.53 -12.02
N GLU A 983 -3.98 -17.79 -11.35
CA GLU A 983 -4.74 -19.04 -11.50
C GLU A 983 -5.26 -19.22 -12.93
N TRP A 984 -5.72 -18.15 -13.59
CA TRP A 984 -6.12 -18.20 -14.99
C TRP A 984 -4.97 -18.70 -15.87
N TYR A 985 -3.79 -18.07 -15.81
CA TYR A 985 -2.62 -18.46 -16.62
C TYR A 985 -1.91 -19.75 -16.17
N VAL A 986 -2.33 -20.35 -15.04
CA VAL A 986 -1.90 -21.70 -14.66
C VAL A 986 -2.83 -22.75 -15.26
N LYS A 987 -4.14 -22.46 -15.37
CA LYS A 987 -5.14 -23.39 -15.93
C LYS A 987 -5.21 -23.37 -17.46
N SER A 988 -4.85 -22.26 -18.10
CA SER A 988 -5.06 -22.07 -19.53
C SER A 988 -4.06 -22.79 -20.45
N ASP A 989 -3.02 -23.48 -19.93
CA ASP A 989 -1.88 -24.05 -20.72
C ASP A 989 -1.19 -23.08 -21.71
N ILE A 990 -1.54 -21.79 -21.67
CA ILE A 990 -0.85 -20.71 -22.38
C ILE A 990 0.31 -20.28 -21.48
N PHE A 991 1.44 -20.99 -21.60
CA PHE A 991 2.84 -20.67 -21.20
C PHE A 991 3.56 -21.83 -20.55
#